data_AF-A0A6B9YLI6-F1
#
_entry.id   AF-A0A6B9YLI6-F1
#
_cell.length_a   1.000
_cell.length_b   1.000
_cell.length_c   1.000
_cell.angle_alpha   90.00
_cell.angle_beta   90.00
_cell.angle_gamma   90.00
#
_symmetry.space_group_name_H-M   'P 1'
#
loop_
_entity.id
_entity.type
_entity.pdbx_description
1 polymer ?
#
loop_
_entity_poly.entity_id
_entity_poly.type
_entity_poly.pdbx_seq_one_letter_code
_entity_poly.pdbx_strand_id
1 'polypeptide(L)'
;MRVSVDRLRKGLLAGAGLLLLVIGGFLTYAHYRTHRFLKELPSKLGADIRQETNSFTWSQTVKGKTIFTIHAAKAIQHKNGKYTMHDVGIVVYGKGEGQASRVDRISGNEFELDQAEGIVRATGEVHLDLQAPASGSNAIQPIDPVAVQDEDHKNAKLIHVKTSNLVYQQKQGIATTDQEIEFEYNGLTGHATGADYNADTGVLLLHSAVKVSGINNGKPILLSATHGELDRRDRRIVLAQARFVTSDAENSDPASRQTVEARQATALLRTDGAVEKISGDAVILTSGDGSRIASQHGEMLLTGVSKPASMWMAGNVRYSFKEPDRDVTGEASTMRTSFDPQGHPAKVVLQGAVHLLEHVSPSKISQGATERELTAAKVELEMATELGKRSWLRKAVATGDARLRISEPEKESAGMRQSAIRGDLLTAQFVSQDGKENLASVHGQGSASLEQRRPDGSVKTSSADLLDATFRRVSTDQATATSYSDGRETLDTASLSGHVVLTNLPRGKQQPEDSASADRAIAQRASYDARTGRVLLTGAVELRDQQSVLWADRVSLNQGTGDASAAGKVKANFQQNSSSEPVHVLADRADLKKSNDTAIFYGAAHPARLWEGASQIEAPVLQFDRARQRLIARGTRSATGAAVQTVLVSTGDRTRHREPAVIRITSQEMDYSNEKHTADFTGGVKVDSTDGTMHGKQAIAYFSSSLQDKQNNKSAQKPGFLQSGVERVVVNGDIVIRQHERQATGNQLVYTANDGTFVLTGTAQHPPKVMDAMRGTITGRELRFREQDASVVISNGDANETGPRVRTETRVKKEP
;
A
#
# COMPACT_ATOMS: atom_id res chain seq x y z
N MET A 1 -12.73 -0.59 60.49
CA MET A 1 -12.48 0.32 61.63
C MET A 1 -13.81 0.64 62.30
N ARG A 2 -14.03 0.19 63.55
CA ARG A 2 -15.26 0.46 64.32
C ARG A 2 -15.09 1.82 65.01
N VAL A 3 -15.87 2.83 64.63
CA VAL A 3 -15.84 4.16 65.27
C VAL A 3 -16.49 4.05 66.65
N SER A 4 -15.78 4.43 67.70
CA SER A 4 -16.31 4.41 69.07
C SER A 4 -17.37 5.50 69.29
N VAL A 5 -18.40 5.17 70.07
CA VAL A 5 -19.57 6.04 70.34
C VAL A 5 -19.16 7.43 70.88
N ASP A 6 -18.01 7.51 71.56
CA ASP A 6 -17.49 8.78 72.09
C ASP A 6 -16.96 9.73 70.99
N ARG A 7 -16.42 9.19 69.88
CA ARG A 7 -16.04 10.00 68.70
C ARG A 7 -17.26 10.44 67.90
N LEU A 8 -18.32 9.62 67.87
CA LEU A 8 -19.59 10.00 67.24
C LEU A 8 -20.26 11.16 67.99
N ARG A 9 -20.27 11.13 69.32
CA ARG A 9 -20.79 12.23 70.16
C ARG A 9 -20.03 13.53 69.97
N LYS A 10 -18.69 13.48 69.90
CA LYS A 10 -17.85 14.68 69.67
C LYS A 10 -18.03 15.23 68.25
N GLY A 11 -18.20 14.37 67.25
CA GLY A 11 -18.52 14.80 65.87
C GLY A 11 -19.90 15.43 65.74
N LEU A 12 -20.89 14.89 66.46
CA LEU A 12 -22.27 15.41 66.44
C LEU A 12 -22.39 16.74 67.20
N LEU A 13 -21.65 16.92 68.30
CA LEU A 13 -21.53 18.21 68.99
C LEU A 13 -20.80 19.27 68.15
N ALA A 14 -19.74 18.89 67.44
CA ALA A 14 -19.06 19.78 66.51
C ALA A 14 -19.98 20.20 65.33
N GLY A 15 -20.76 19.26 64.80
CA GLY A 15 -21.76 19.53 63.76
C GLY A 15 -22.88 20.44 64.25
N ALA A 16 -23.41 20.22 65.46
CA ALA A 16 -24.43 21.08 66.06
C ALA A 16 -23.91 22.49 66.35
N GLY A 17 -22.66 22.62 66.83
CA GLY A 17 -22.01 23.91 67.03
C GLY A 17 -21.79 24.69 65.74
N LEU A 18 -21.37 24.01 64.66
CA LEU A 18 -21.21 24.62 63.35
C LEU A 18 -22.57 25.04 62.76
N LEU A 19 -23.61 24.23 62.94
CA LEU A 19 -24.96 24.56 62.50
C LEU A 19 -25.53 25.76 63.25
N LEU A 20 -25.28 25.88 64.57
CA LEU A 20 -25.67 27.06 65.34
C LEU A 20 -24.87 28.31 64.94
N LEU A 21 -23.60 28.18 64.56
CA LEU A 21 -22.81 29.29 64.02
C LEU A 21 -23.30 29.73 62.63
N VAL A 22 -23.70 28.80 61.78
CA VAL A 22 -24.28 29.12 60.47
C VAL A 22 -25.65 29.76 60.62
N ILE A 23 -26.51 29.25 61.52
CA ILE A 23 -27.81 29.87 61.82
C ILE A 23 -27.62 31.25 62.46
N GLY A 24 -26.69 31.37 63.42
CA GLY A 24 -26.34 32.64 64.04
C GLY A 24 -25.84 33.65 63.01
N GLY A 25 -24.93 33.22 62.12
CA GLY A 25 -24.43 34.00 60.98
C GLY A 25 -25.55 34.43 60.03
N PHE A 26 -26.45 33.51 59.68
CA PHE A 26 -27.61 33.77 58.83
C PHE A 26 -28.62 34.71 59.49
N LEU A 27 -28.83 34.59 60.81
CA LEU A 27 -29.70 35.48 61.58
C LEU A 27 -29.06 36.86 61.75
N THR A 28 -27.75 36.98 61.98
CA THR A 28 -27.05 38.28 61.98
C THR A 28 -27.01 38.91 60.60
N TYR A 29 -26.84 38.11 59.53
CA TYR A 29 -26.91 38.60 58.15
C TYR A 29 -28.34 39.03 57.79
N ALA A 30 -29.36 38.27 58.22
CA ALA A 30 -30.76 38.64 58.07
C ALA A 30 -31.12 39.86 58.93
N HIS A 31 -30.55 40.02 60.13
CA HIS A 31 -30.76 41.17 61.00
C HIS A 31 -30.07 42.42 60.46
N TYR A 32 -28.85 42.27 59.93
CA TYR A 32 -28.11 43.35 59.27
C TYR A 32 -28.78 43.75 57.95
N ARG A 33 -29.27 42.78 57.17
CA ARG A 33 -30.06 43.01 55.95
C ARG A 33 -31.40 43.67 56.26
N THR A 34 -32.10 43.27 57.33
CA THR A 34 -33.36 43.92 57.75
C THR A 34 -33.13 45.31 58.35
N HIS A 35 -32.04 45.58 59.07
CA HIS A 35 -31.69 46.94 59.52
C HIS A 35 -31.28 47.86 58.37
N ARG A 36 -30.66 47.31 57.31
CA ARG A 36 -30.40 48.04 56.06
C ARG A 36 -31.69 48.27 55.25
N PHE A 37 -32.59 47.28 55.23
CA PHE A 37 -33.94 47.38 54.66
C PHE A 37 -34.83 48.39 55.42
N LEU A 38 -34.65 48.54 56.75
CA LEU A 38 -35.36 49.51 57.59
C LEU A 38 -34.85 50.95 57.40
N LYS A 39 -33.58 51.14 57.02
CA LYS A 39 -33.06 52.47 56.63
C LYS A 39 -33.42 52.87 55.20
N GLU A 40 -33.89 51.95 54.37
CA GLU A 40 -34.43 52.22 53.04
C GLU A 40 -35.96 52.40 53.03
N LEU A 41 -36.63 52.35 54.18
CA LEU A 41 -38.09 52.48 54.28
C LEU A 41 -38.73 53.86 53.98
N PRO A 42 -38.03 55.01 53.83
CA PRO A 42 -38.68 56.19 53.29
C PRO A 42 -39.03 56.07 51.79
N SER A 43 -38.46 55.09 51.05
CA SER A 43 -38.71 54.97 49.60
C SER A 43 -39.90 54.06 49.25
N LYS A 44 -40.40 53.24 50.18
CA LYS A 44 -41.51 52.28 49.91
C LYS A 44 -42.88 52.69 50.47
N LEU A 45 -43.03 53.91 50.98
CA LEU A 45 -44.26 54.43 51.62
C LEU A 45 -44.75 55.78 51.06
N GLY A 46 -44.42 56.11 49.82
CA GLY A 46 -45.04 57.25 49.12
C GLY A 46 -44.52 58.65 49.47
N ALA A 47 -43.43 58.78 50.22
CA ALA A 47 -42.84 60.08 50.58
C ALA A 47 -42.05 60.77 49.44
N ASP A 48 -41.71 60.02 48.38
CA ASP A 48 -40.94 60.49 47.22
C ASP A 48 -41.75 60.57 45.91
N ILE A 49 -43.07 60.39 45.97
CA ILE A 49 -43.95 60.40 44.79
C ILE A 49 -44.38 61.84 44.47
N ARG A 50 -44.12 62.30 43.23
CA ARG A 50 -44.57 63.58 42.68
C ARG A 50 -45.91 63.42 41.95
N GLN A 51 -46.06 62.36 41.15
CA GLN A 51 -47.25 62.12 40.34
C GLN A 51 -47.41 60.63 40.07
N GLU A 52 -48.65 60.13 40.16
CA GLU A 52 -49.03 58.78 39.76
C GLU A 52 -49.97 58.86 38.55
N THR A 53 -49.77 58.01 37.55
CA THR A 53 -50.58 57.95 36.33
C THR A 53 -50.91 56.51 35.99
N ASN A 54 -52.20 56.20 35.84
CA ASN A 54 -52.66 54.91 35.34
C ASN A 54 -52.72 54.93 33.81
N SER A 55 -52.45 53.79 33.17
CA SER A 55 -52.40 53.64 31.71
C SER A 55 -51.44 54.63 31.02
N PHE A 56 -50.23 54.73 31.56
CA PHE A 56 -49.20 55.61 31.02
C PHE A 56 -48.76 55.15 29.62
N THR A 57 -48.74 56.08 28.66
CA THR A 57 -48.26 55.82 27.31
C THR A 57 -47.30 56.92 26.87
N TRP A 58 -46.14 56.54 26.34
CA TRP A 58 -45.16 57.48 25.81
C TRP A 58 -44.57 56.97 24.50
N SER A 59 -44.66 57.78 23.44
CA SER A 59 -44.07 57.47 22.14
C SER A 59 -43.01 58.51 21.78
N GLN A 60 -41.87 58.05 21.25
CA GLN A 60 -40.84 58.94 20.73
C GLN A 60 -40.82 58.88 19.20
N THR A 61 -40.92 60.04 18.57
CA THR A 61 -40.88 60.19 17.10
C THR A 61 -39.64 60.97 16.70
N VAL A 62 -38.85 60.42 15.77
CA VAL A 62 -37.66 61.08 15.23
C VAL A 62 -37.82 61.17 13.70
N LYS A 63 -37.68 62.38 13.14
CA LYS A 63 -37.84 62.64 11.69
C LYS A 63 -39.16 62.09 11.09
N GLY A 64 -40.27 62.24 11.83
CA GLY A 64 -41.60 61.81 11.37
C GLY A 64 -41.88 60.30 11.46
N LYS A 65 -40.99 59.50 12.07
CA LYS A 65 -41.21 58.07 12.34
C LYS A 65 -41.15 57.78 13.83
N THR A 66 -42.18 57.11 14.37
CA THR A 66 -42.17 56.60 15.75
C THR A 66 -41.09 55.52 15.85
N ILE A 67 -40.14 55.71 16.76
CA ILE A 67 -39.02 54.77 16.97
C ILE A 67 -39.31 53.79 18.11
N PHE A 68 -40.14 54.18 19.08
CA PHE A 68 -40.71 53.28 20.07
C PHE A 68 -41.98 53.86 20.71
N THR A 69 -42.78 52.97 21.31
CA THR A 69 -43.89 53.29 22.20
C THR A 69 -43.76 52.48 23.49
N ILE A 70 -43.87 53.14 24.64
CA ILE A 70 -43.95 52.53 25.97
C ILE A 70 -45.40 52.62 26.43
N HIS A 71 -45.94 51.51 26.90
CA HIS A 71 -47.21 51.41 27.61
C HIS A 71 -46.94 50.80 28.99
N ALA A 72 -47.48 51.40 30.05
CA ALA A 72 -47.38 50.88 31.41
C ALA A 72 -48.75 50.95 32.08
N ALA A 73 -49.15 49.91 32.82
CA ALA A 73 -50.40 49.93 33.57
C ALA A 73 -50.41 51.06 34.61
N LYS A 74 -49.25 51.34 35.20
CA LYS A 74 -49.05 52.42 36.18
C LYS A 74 -47.66 53.01 36.09
N ALA A 75 -47.54 54.33 36.16
CA ALA A 75 -46.28 55.06 36.23
C ALA A 75 -46.26 56.01 37.43
N ILE A 76 -45.19 55.98 38.21
CA ILE A 76 -44.94 56.78 39.40
C ILE A 76 -43.73 57.67 39.11
N GLN A 77 -43.94 58.98 39.00
CA GLN A 77 -42.86 59.96 38.92
C GLN A 77 -42.38 60.31 40.34
N HIS A 78 -41.09 60.20 40.59
CA HIS A 78 -40.46 60.55 41.87
C HIS A 78 -39.97 62.01 41.91
N LYS A 79 -39.72 62.58 43.10
CA LYS A 79 -39.25 63.98 43.21
C LYS A 79 -37.86 64.19 42.59
N ASN A 80 -37.06 63.13 42.53
CA ASN A 80 -35.75 63.12 41.87
C ASN A 80 -35.83 63.10 40.33
N GLY A 81 -37.03 63.08 39.74
CA GLY A 81 -37.24 63.10 38.29
C GLY A 81 -37.24 61.72 37.61
N LYS A 82 -36.98 60.64 38.35
CA LYS A 82 -37.08 59.26 37.85
C LYS A 82 -38.53 58.79 37.81
N TYR A 83 -38.81 57.85 36.92
CA TYR A 83 -40.11 57.19 36.83
C TYR A 83 -39.97 55.71 37.18
N THR A 84 -40.84 55.18 38.03
CA THR A 84 -41.04 53.73 38.19
C THR A 84 -42.34 53.37 37.47
N MET A 85 -42.27 52.43 36.54
CA MET A 85 -43.38 51.99 35.71
C MET A 85 -43.65 50.51 36.00
N HIS A 86 -44.91 50.14 36.18
CA HIS A 86 -45.37 48.78 36.44
C HIS A 86 -46.15 48.21 35.25
N ASP A 87 -45.99 46.90 35.02
CA ASP A 87 -46.58 46.14 33.91
C ASP A 87 -46.37 46.84 32.57
N VAL A 88 -45.10 46.89 32.17
CA VAL A 88 -44.64 47.70 31.04
C VAL A 88 -44.53 46.83 29.80
N GLY A 89 -45.10 47.32 28.70
CA GLY A 89 -44.90 46.84 27.34
C GLY A 89 -44.27 47.93 26.48
N ILE A 90 -43.16 47.64 25.83
CA ILE A 90 -42.46 48.53 24.91
C ILE A 90 -42.51 47.90 23.52
N VAL A 91 -42.91 48.68 22.53
CA VAL A 91 -42.84 48.32 21.11
C VAL A 91 -41.75 49.16 20.46
N VAL A 92 -40.74 48.52 19.90
CA VAL A 92 -39.62 49.17 19.21
C VAL A 92 -39.76 48.99 17.71
N TYR A 93 -39.70 50.09 16.97
CA TYR A 93 -39.83 50.10 15.51
C TYR A 93 -38.44 50.26 14.87
N GLY A 94 -38.00 49.25 14.12
CA GLY A 94 -36.68 49.24 13.49
C GLY A 94 -36.57 50.15 12.26
N LYS A 95 -35.35 50.60 11.97
CA LYS A 95 -35.02 51.42 10.80
C LYS A 95 -34.87 50.54 9.56
N GLY A 96 -35.89 50.46 8.70
CA GLY A 96 -35.81 49.80 7.39
C GLY A 96 -35.77 50.82 6.24
N GLU A 97 -34.72 50.81 5.43
CA GLU A 97 -34.79 51.28 4.04
C GLU A 97 -35.37 50.13 3.21
N GLY A 98 -36.56 50.32 2.63
CA GLY A 98 -37.09 49.47 1.56
C GLY A 98 -37.85 48.18 1.95
N GLN A 99 -37.95 47.79 3.22
CA GLN A 99 -38.83 46.68 3.65
C GLN A 99 -39.59 47.02 4.95
N ALA A 100 -40.72 46.33 5.16
CA ALA A 100 -41.66 46.54 6.26
C ALA A 100 -40.96 46.78 7.61
N SER A 101 -41.44 47.78 8.35
CA SER A 101 -40.84 48.24 9.60
C SER A 101 -40.75 47.08 10.60
N ARG A 102 -39.53 46.68 10.98
CA ARG A 102 -39.30 45.69 12.04
C ARG A 102 -40.04 46.10 13.30
N VAL A 103 -40.74 45.18 13.96
CA VAL A 103 -41.41 45.44 15.24
C VAL A 103 -40.87 44.46 16.27
N ASP A 104 -40.17 44.98 17.28
CA ASP A 104 -39.72 44.20 18.43
C ASP A 104 -40.59 44.56 19.64
N ARG A 105 -40.92 43.58 20.49
CA ARG A 105 -41.69 43.79 21.72
C ARG A 105 -40.84 43.47 22.93
N ILE A 106 -40.94 44.27 23.97
CA ILE A 106 -40.26 44.07 25.26
C ILE A 106 -41.32 44.21 26.33
N SER A 107 -41.42 43.28 27.27
CA SER A 107 -42.35 43.34 28.39
C SER A 107 -41.67 43.00 29.71
N GLY A 108 -42.17 43.56 30.80
CA GLY A 108 -41.68 43.24 32.14
C GLY A 108 -42.49 43.93 33.22
N ASN A 109 -42.36 43.41 34.44
CA ASN A 109 -43.23 43.80 35.56
C ASN A 109 -42.92 45.20 36.09
N GLU A 110 -41.64 45.62 36.05
CA GLU A 110 -41.22 46.90 36.59
C GLU A 110 -40.00 47.46 35.85
N PHE A 111 -40.09 48.74 35.46
CA PHE A 111 -39.02 49.50 34.83
C PHE A 111 -38.80 50.83 35.55
N GLU A 112 -37.54 51.19 35.73
CA GLU A 112 -37.09 52.51 36.14
C GLU A 112 -36.61 53.30 34.91
N LEU A 113 -37.13 54.51 34.71
CA LEU A 113 -36.69 55.44 33.68
C LEU A 113 -36.05 56.67 34.34
N ASP A 114 -34.77 56.87 34.09
CA ASP A 114 -34.06 58.13 34.34
C ASP A 114 -34.04 58.94 33.05
N GLN A 115 -35.01 59.85 32.91
CA GLN A 115 -35.19 60.63 31.68
C GLN A 115 -34.03 61.61 31.43
N ALA A 116 -33.39 62.13 32.49
CA ALA A 116 -32.29 63.08 32.36
C ALA A 116 -31.01 62.40 31.83
N GLU A 117 -30.74 61.19 32.33
CA GLU A 117 -29.60 60.40 31.87
C GLU A 117 -29.89 59.55 30.62
N GLY A 118 -31.16 59.34 30.29
CA GLY A 118 -31.59 58.49 29.18
C GLY A 118 -31.35 57.01 29.46
N ILE A 119 -31.53 56.59 30.72
CA ILE A 119 -31.31 55.21 31.18
C ILE A 119 -32.65 54.57 31.51
N VAL A 120 -32.91 53.42 30.92
CA VAL A 120 -34.06 52.56 31.24
C VAL A 120 -33.54 51.28 31.87
N ARG A 121 -34.02 50.91 33.05
CA ARG A 121 -33.61 49.70 33.75
C ARG A 121 -34.83 48.87 34.11
N ALA A 122 -34.85 47.60 33.74
CA ALA A 122 -35.82 46.65 34.25
C ALA A 122 -35.34 46.09 35.59
N THR A 123 -36.16 46.17 36.64
CA THR A 123 -35.82 45.69 37.99
C THR A 123 -36.26 44.24 38.25
N GLY A 124 -36.93 43.61 37.28
CA GLY A 124 -37.42 42.22 37.34
C GLY A 124 -37.17 41.43 36.06
N GLU A 125 -37.93 40.35 35.89
CA GLU A 125 -37.94 39.53 34.67
C GLU A 125 -38.44 40.34 33.47
N VAL A 126 -37.76 40.16 32.34
CA VAL A 126 -38.05 40.82 31.06
C VAL A 126 -38.15 39.77 29.97
N HIS A 127 -39.18 39.88 29.16
CA HIS A 127 -39.35 39.12 27.94
C HIS A 127 -39.15 40.03 26.74
N LEU A 128 -38.41 39.57 25.74
CA LEU A 128 -38.23 40.25 24.47
C LEU A 128 -38.65 39.32 23.34
N ASP A 129 -39.56 39.79 22.49
CA ASP A 129 -39.91 39.13 21.24
C ASP A 129 -39.32 39.94 20.10
N LEU A 130 -38.22 39.45 19.56
CA LEU A 130 -37.47 40.13 18.50
C LEU A 130 -37.83 39.52 17.15
N GLN A 131 -38.04 40.35 16.13
CA GLN A 131 -38.32 39.84 14.80
C GLN A 131 -37.02 39.30 14.14
N ALA A 132 -37.06 38.05 13.68
CA ALA A 132 -35.92 37.44 12.99
C ALA A 132 -35.66 38.09 11.61
N PRO A 133 -34.44 37.97 11.05
CA PRO A 133 -34.13 38.43 9.69
C PRO A 133 -35.11 37.81 8.67
N ALA A 134 -35.54 38.60 7.68
CA ALA A 134 -36.54 38.19 6.71
C ALA A 134 -36.12 36.91 5.98
N SER A 135 -36.83 35.80 6.24
CA SER A 135 -36.88 34.68 5.30
C SER A 135 -37.68 35.18 4.09
N GLY A 136 -37.14 35.01 2.88
CA GLY A 136 -37.68 35.58 1.64
C GLY A 136 -39.04 35.03 1.19
N SER A 137 -40.09 35.22 1.98
CA SER A 137 -41.47 35.03 1.57
C SER A 137 -42.24 36.33 1.77
N ASN A 138 -42.55 36.98 0.65
CA ASN A 138 -43.51 38.08 0.56
C ASN A 138 -44.89 37.59 1.05
N ALA A 139 -45.26 37.93 2.27
CA ALA A 139 -46.65 37.94 2.70
C ALA A 139 -46.88 39.20 3.53
N ILE A 140 -47.37 40.22 2.85
CA ILE A 140 -47.78 41.51 3.38
C ILE A 140 -49.13 41.32 4.06
N GLN A 141 -49.25 41.66 5.34
CA GLN A 141 -50.42 42.38 5.86
C GLN A 141 -49.99 43.34 6.99
N PRO A 142 -50.59 44.55 7.09
CA PRO A 142 -50.37 45.45 8.21
C PRO A 142 -51.07 44.91 9.46
N ILE A 143 -50.40 44.90 10.61
CA ILE A 143 -51.00 44.51 11.90
C ILE A 143 -51.39 45.77 12.67
N ASP A 144 -52.66 45.86 13.06
CA ASP A 144 -53.22 46.92 13.90
C ASP A 144 -52.61 46.94 15.32
N PRO A 145 -52.43 48.10 15.97
CA PRO A 145 -51.60 48.22 17.18
C PRO A 145 -52.29 47.82 18.51
N VAL A 146 -53.50 47.28 18.51
CA VAL A 146 -54.29 47.12 19.74
C VAL A 146 -55.05 45.80 19.77
N ALA A 147 -54.37 44.70 20.06
CA ALA A 147 -55.01 43.49 20.56
C ALA A 147 -54.00 42.65 21.36
N VAL A 148 -54.19 42.62 22.68
CA VAL A 148 -53.61 41.62 23.56
C VAL A 148 -54.66 40.51 23.63
N GLN A 149 -54.55 39.49 22.78
CA GLN A 149 -55.20 38.20 23.01
C GLN A 149 -54.62 37.13 22.08
N ASP A 150 -54.43 35.96 22.68
CA ASP A 150 -54.00 34.70 22.08
C ASP A 150 -54.79 34.38 20.80
N GLU A 151 -54.05 33.87 19.79
CA GLU A 151 -54.43 32.89 18.75
C GLU A 151 -53.67 33.17 17.42
N ASP A 152 -52.82 32.21 17.03
CA ASP A 152 -52.32 31.90 15.67
C ASP A 152 -51.47 32.92 14.85
N HIS A 153 -50.35 33.41 15.40
CA HIS A 153 -49.27 34.03 14.62
C HIS A 153 -48.19 33.02 14.15
N LYS A 154 -48.55 32.06 13.28
CA LYS A 154 -47.62 31.02 12.77
C LYS A 154 -46.59 31.47 11.72
N ASN A 155 -46.52 32.75 11.34
CA ASN A 155 -45.68 33.18 10.20
C ASN A 155 -44.62 34.26 10.49
N ALA A 156 -44.43 34.70 11.74
CA ALA A 156 -43.26 35.49 12.10
C ALA A 156 -42.34 34.63 12.97
N LYS A 157 -41.18 34.22 12.45
CA LYS A 157 -40.12 33.60 13.26
C LYS A 157 -39.65 34.66 14.27
N LEU A 158 -40.19 34.65 15.49
CA LEU A 158 -39.76 35.50 16.58
C LEU A 158 -38.58 34.83 17.30
N ILE A 159 -37.68 35.65 17.84
CA ILE A 159 -36.66 35.22 18.80
C ILE A 159 -37.20 35.62 20.17
N HIS A 160 -37.52 34.63 21.00
CA HIS A 160 -37.96 34.87 22.37
C HIS A 160 -36.72 34.97 23.26
N VAL A 161 -36.61 36.02 24.05
CA VAL A 161 -35.51 36.21 24.99
C VAL A 161 -36.08 36.48 26.38
N LYS A 162 -35.56 35.78 27.38
CA LYS A 162 -35.91 35.93 28.78
C LYS A 162 -34.65 36.30 29.56
N THR A 163 -34.71 37.39 30.31
CA THR A 163 -33.61 37.83 31.19
C THR A 163 -34.11 38.67 32.35
N SER A 164 -33.21 39.23 33.14
CA SER A 164 -33.52 40.20 34.20
C SER A 164 -32.44 41.27 34.29
N ASN A 165 -32.69 42.34 35.04
CA ASN A 165 -31.76 43.46 35.23
C ASN A 165 -31.26 44.09 33.90
N LEU A 166 -32.11 44.13 32.88
CA LEU A 166 -31.78 44.72 31.58
C LEU A 166 -31.67 46.25 31.71
N VAL A 167 -30.52 46.80 31.35
CA VAL A 167 -30.25 48.24 31.35
C VAL A 167 -30.06 48.71 29.91
N TYR A 168 -30.86 49.66 29.45
CA TYR A 168 -30.71 50.33 28.17
C TYR A 168 -30.25 51.77 28.36
N GLN A 169 -29.16 52.14 27.68
CA GLN A 169 -28.62 53.49 27.66
C GLN A 169 -28.90 54.16 26.32
N GLN A 170 -29.90 55.03 26.28
CA GLN A 170 -30.38 55.65 25.04
C GLN A 170 -29.30 56.46 24.31
N LYS A 171 -28.46 57.20 25.06
CA LYS A 171 -27.39 58.03 24.48
C LYS A 171 -26.34 57.20 23.73
N GLN A 172 -26.14 55.94 24.14
CA GLN A 172 -25.16 55.02 23.56
C GLN A 172 -25.78 53.99 22.62
N GLY A 173 -27.11 53.79 22.68
CA GLY A 173 -27.81 52.77 21.91
C GLY A 173 -27.52 51.33 22.38
N ILE A 174 -27.03 51.14 23.61
CA ILE A 174 -26.59 49.85 24.14
C ILE A 174 -27.58 49.33 25.20
N ALA A 175 -27.96 48.06 25.08
CA ALA A 175 -28.65 47.29 26.11
C ALA A 175 -27.67 46.29 26.75
N THR A 176 -27.62 46.20 28.08
CA THR A 176 -26.71 45.33 28.82
C THR A 176 -27.43 44.59 29.94
N THR A 177 -27.02 43.36 30.21
CA THR A 177 -27.39 42.62 31.42
C THR A 177 -26.20 41.79 31.89
N ASP A 178 -26.06 41.60 33.20
CA ASP A 178 -25.08 40.71 33.83
C ASP A 178 -25.71 39.39 34.32
N GLN A 179 -27.01 39.24 34.14
CA GLN A 179 -27.78 38.08 34.60
C GLN A 179 -27.82 36.97 33.55
N GLU A 180 -28.44 35.85 33.93
CA GLU A 180 -28.73 34.77 33.00
C GLU A 180 -29.70 35.24 31.91
N ILE A 181 -29.47 34.74 30.70
CA ILE A 181 -30.27 34.98 29.51
C ILE A 181 -30.63 33.62 28.95
N GLU A 182 -31.91 33.42 28.68
CA GLU A 182 -32.44 32.32 27.90
C GLU A 182 -33.00 32.88 26.60
N PHE A 183 -32.72 32.23 25.47
CA PHE A 183 -33.26 32.62 24.18
C PHE A 183 -33.73 31.42 23.37
N GLU A 184 -34.81 31.58 22.63
CA GLU A 184 -35.36 30.54 21.77
C GLU A 184 -35.47 31.03 20.32
N TYR A 185 -34.99 30.22 19.38
CA TYR A 185 -35.08 30.51 17.95
C TYR A 185 -35.07 29.22 17.11
N ASN A 186 -36.04 29.07 16.21
CA ASN A 186 -36.17 27.91 15.30
C ASN A 186 -36.06 26.53 16.01
N GLY A 187 -36.66 26.40 17.20
CA GLY A 187 -36.60 25.16 17.99
C GLY A 187 -35.25 24.87 18.65
N LEU A 188 -34.37 25.88 18.69
CA LEU A 188 -33.14 25.88 19.49
C LEU A 188 -33.32 26.77 20.71
N THR A 189 -32.96 26.25 21.87
CA THR A 189 -32.91 26.98 23.14
C THR A 189 -31.46 27.25 23.50
N GLY A 190 -31.14 28.50 23.81
CA GLY A 190 -29.82 28.93 24.20
C GLY A 190 -29.81 29.60 25.56
N HIS A 191 -28.68 29.47 26.26
CA HIS A 191 -28.42 30.09 27.55
C HIS A 191 -27.06 30.79 27.52
N ALA A 192 -26.95 31.91 28.23
CA ALA A 192 -25.70 32.61 28.49
C ALA A 192 -25.78 33.38 29.82
N THR A 193 -24.62 33.75 30.36
CA THR A 193 -24.54 34.67 31.51
C THR A 193 -23.91 35.97 31.05
N GLY A 194 -24.70 37.04 31.11
CA GLY A 194 -24.35 38.37 30.65
C GLY A 194 -24.43 38.57 29.13
N ALA A 195 -24.93 39.74 28.70
CA ALA A 195 -24.85 40.16 27.31
C ALA A 195 -24.90 41.67 27.12
N ASP A 196 -24.29 42.11 26.03
CA ASP A 196 -24.39 43.47 25.50
C ASP A 196 -24.99 43.43 24.09
N TYR A 197 -25.91 44.33 23.79
CA TYR A 197 -26.47 44.52 22.47
C TYR A 197 -26.40 45.98 22.07
N ASN A 198 -25.74 46.27 20.96
CA ASN A 198 -25.70 47.60 20.39
C ASN A 198 -26.74 47.72 19.27
N ALA A 199 -27.79 48.50 19.49
CA ALA A 199 -28.89 48.67 18.54
C ALA A 199 -28.47 49.44 17.27
N ASP A 200 -27.43 50.28 17.36
CA ASP A 200 -26.91 51.07 16.25
C ASP A 200 -25.94 50.30 15.35
N THR A 201 -25.27 49.27 15.84
CA THR A 201 -24.39 48.39 15.03
C THR A 201 -25.05 47.05 14.71
N GLY A 202 -25.98 46.58 15.54
CA GLY A 202 -26.60 45.26 15.44
C GLY A 202 -25.72 44.12 16.00
N VAL A 203 -24.68 44.46 16.78
CA VAL A 203 -23.79 43.48 17.41
C VAL A 203 -24.38 43.03 18.74
N LEU A 204 -24.48 41.71 18.92
CA LEU A 204 -24.80 41.04 20.19
C LEU A 204 -23.55 40.34 20.71
N LEU A 205 -23.22 40.58 21.96
CA LEU A 205 -22.10 39.97 22.67
C LEU A 205 -22.64 39.17 23.86
N LEU A 206 -22.40 37.87 23.90
CA LEU A 206 -22.70 36.99 25.02
C LEU A 206 -21.42 36.78 25.83
N HIS A 207 -21.41 37.18 27.10
CA HIS A 207 -20.17 37.26 27.88
C HIS A 207 -19.60 35.89 28.23
N SER A 208 -20.43 35.00 28.77
CA SER A 208 -19.96 33.70 29.28
C SER A 208 -21.01 32.60 29.28
N ALA A 209 -20.56 31.36 29.50
CA ALA A 209 -21.40 30.17 29.67
C ALA A 209 -22.39 29.91 28.52
N VAL A 210 -22.00 30.26 27.29
CA VAL A 210 -22.86 30.13 26.10
C VAL A 210 -23.13 28.66 25.83
N LYS A 211 -24.41 28.28 25.80
CA LYS A 211 -24.87 26.95 25.42
C LYS A 211 -26.08 27.08 24.52
N VAL A 212 -26.16 26.28 23.46
CA VAL A 212 -27.34 26.20 22.59
C VAL A 212 -27.64 24.74 22.34
N SER A 213 -28.88 24.33 22.54
CA SER A 213 -29.34 22.96 22.35
C SER A 213 -30.69 22.92 21.66
N GLY A 214 -30.97 21.85 20.93
CA GLY A 214 -32.27 21.64 20.30
C GLY A 214 -32.20 20.59 19.21
N ILE A 215 -33.22 20.57 18.36
CA ILE A 215 -33.31 19.62 17.25
C ILE A 215 -33.09 20.39 15.95
N ASN A 216 -32.02 20.04 15.22
CA ASN A 216 -31.73 20.60 13.90
C ASN A 216 -31.82 19.47 12.86
N ASN A 217 -32.72 19.60 11.88
CA ASN A 217 -32.97 18.59 10.85
C ASN A 217 -33.21 17.17 11.41
N GLY A 218 -33.94 17.07 12.53
CA GLY A 218 -34.24 15.80 13.20
C GLY A 218 -33.10 15.22 14.05
N LYS A 219 -31.97 15.93 14.21
CA LYS A 219 -30.84 15.51 15.04
C LYS A 219 -30.68 16.41 16.27
N PRO A 220 -30.52 15.85 17.48
CA PRO A 220 -30.12 16.62 18.64
C PRO A 220 -28.75 17.28 18.42
N ILE A 221 -28.67 18.57 18.71
CA ILE A 221 -27.43 19.34 18.68
C ILE A 221 -27.15 19.97 20.03
N LEU A 222 -25.87 20.10 20.37
CA LEU A 222 -25.38 20.86 21.52
C LEU A 222 -24.17 21.68 21.10
N LEU A 223 -24.30 23.00 21.13
CA LEU A 223 -23.23 23.96 21.00
C LEU A 223 -22.88 24.50 22.39
N SER A 224 -21.59 24.65 22.66
CA SER A 224 -21.09 25.34 23.84
C SER A 224 -19.90 26.23 23.47
N ALA A 225 -19.79 27.37 24.13
CA ALA A 225 -18.69 28.31 23.96
C ALA A 225 -18.46 29.09 25.25
N THR A 226 -17.24 29.58 25.44
CA THR A 226 -16.91 30.48 26.54
C THR A 226 -17.37 31.91 26.30
N HIS A 227 -17.59 32.29 25.05
CA HIS A 227 -17.98 33.62 24.63
C HIS A 227 -18.59 33.55 23.22
N GLY A 228 -19.53 34.46 22.90
CA GLY A 228 -20.14 34.51 21.57
C GLY A 228 -20.44 35.93 21.11
N GLU A 229 -20.12 36.23 19.85
CA GLU A 229 -20.44 37.48 19.18
C GLU A 229 -21.31 37.17 17.96
N LEU A 230 -22.40 37.91 17.78
CA LEU A 230 -23.19 37.91 16.56
C LEU A 230 -23.21 39.33 16.00
N ASP A 231 -22.58 39.51 14.85
CA ASP A 231 -22.76 40.71 14.02
C ASP A 231 -23.88 40.44 13.02
N ARG A 232 -25.04 41.07 13.25
CA ARG A 232 -26.22 40.90 12.40
C ARG A 232 -26.06 41.55 11.02
N ARG A 233 -25.27 42.62 10.90
CA ARG A 233 -25.08 43.33 9.62
C ARG A 233 -24.13 42.58 8.71
N ASP A 234 -23.01 42.14 9.29
CA ASP A 234 -22.00 41.35 8.58
C ASP A 234 -22.38 39.88 8.46
N ARG A 235 -23.49 39.46 9.09
CA ARG A 235 -24.00 38.08 9.10
C ARG A 235 -22.93 37.11 9.58
N ARG A 236 -22.26 37.47 10.68
CA ARG A 236 -21.10 36.76 11.20
C ARG A 236 -21.31 36.40 12.66
N ILE A 237 -21.03 35.14 13.00
CA ILE A 237 -20.97 34.66 14.37
C ILE A 237 -19.52 34.33 14.69
N VAL A 238 -19.01 34.75 15.85
CA VAL A 238 -17.70 34.36 16.38
C VAL A 238 -17.89 33.71 17.74
N LEU A 239 -17.29 32.55 17.97
CA LEU A 239 -17.37 31.78 19.21
C LEU A 239 -15.97 31.44 19.70
N ALA A 240 -15.73 31.62 21.01
CA ALA A 240 -14.46 31.25 21.64
C ALA A 240 -14.59 29.91 22.40
N GLN A 241 -13.60 29.03 22.25
CA GLN A 241 -13.61 27.65 22.76
C GLN A 241 -14.90 26.92 22.36
N ALA A 242 -15.22 27.00 21.08
CA ALA A 242 -16.45 26.47 20.52
C ALA A 242 -16.39 24.95 20.48
N ARG A 243 -17.46 24.30 20.94
CA ARG A 243 -17.65 22.86 20.88
C ARG A 243 -19.06 22.56 20.43
N PHE A 244 -19.18 21.88 19.29
CA PHE A 244 -20.44 21.48 18.68
C PHE A 244 -20.53 19.96 18.66
N VAL A 245 -21.61 19.41 19.21
CA VAL A 245 -21.86 17.98 19.29
C VAL A 245 -23.17 17.68 18.57
N THR A 246 -23.16 16.67 17.70
CA THR A 246 -24.37 16.10 17.11
C THR A 246 -24.46 14.63 17.45
N SER A 247 -25.65 14.15 17.81
CA SER A 247 -25.93 12.72 17.90
C SER A 247 -26.91 12.31 16.81
N ASP A 248 -26.84 11.05 16.39
CA ASP A 248 -28.01 10.43 15.77
C ASP A 248 -29.09 10.25 16.87
N ALA A 249 -30.35 10.02 16.48
CA ALA A 249 -31.52 10.11 17.37
C ALA A 249 -31.44 9.24 18.66
N GLU A 250 -32.37 9.47 19.59
CA GLU A 250 -32.52 8.99 21.00
C GLU A 250 -32.08 7.55 21.38
N ASN A 251 -31.73 6.67 20.44
CA ASN A 251 -31.29 5.29 20.67
C ASN A 251 -29.89 4.97 20.09
N SER A 252 -29.11 5.95 19.64
CA SER A 252 -27.76 5.70 19.14
C SER A 252 -26.74 5.56 20.27
N ASP A 253 -25.86 4.55 20.18
CA ASP A 253 -24.70 4.35 21.06
C ASP A 253 -23.95 5.68 21.29
N PRO A 254 -23.57 6.08 22.52
CA PRO A 254 -22.73 7.25 22.75
C PRO A 254 -21.46 7.31 21.89
N ALA A 255 -21.00 6.19 21.33
CA ALA A 255 -19.93 6.12 20.33
C ALA A 255 -20.26 6.82 18.99
N SER A 256 -21.54 6.99 18.64
CA SER A 256 -21.99 7.60 17.37
C SER A 256 -21.96 9.13 17.33
N ARG A 257 -21.58 9.79 18.44
CA ARG A 257 -21.55 11.25 18.53
C ARG A 257 -20.44 11.84 17.66
N GLN A 258 -20.80 12.82 16.85
CA GLN A 258 -19.84 13.64 16.12
C GLN A 258 -19.57 14.92 16.92
N THR A 259 -18.31 15.31 17.03
CA THR A 259 -17.90 16.53 17.75
C THR A 259 -16.98 17.37 16.89
N VAL A 260 -17.20 18.68 16.88
CA VAL A 260 -16.34 19.69 16.27
C VAL A 260 -15.91 20.67 17.34
N GLU A 261 -14.61 20.84 17.55
CA GLU A 261 -14.03 21.76 18.53
C GLU A 261 -13.11 22.75 17.82
N ALA A 262 -13.11 24.00 18.27
CA ALA A 262 -12.20 25.02 17.80
C ALA A 262 -11.92 26.05 18.91
N ARG A 263 -10.67 26.54 18.98
CA ARG A 263 -10.30 27.61 19.90
C ARG A 263 -11.06 28.90 19.59
N GLN A 264 -11.23 29.19 18.30
CA GLN A 264 -12.08 30.25 17.79
C GLN A 264 -12.78 29.72 16.55
N ALA A 265 -14.10 29.84 16.50
CA ALA A 265 -14.92 29.48 15.34
C ALA A 265 -15.63 30.73 14.82
N THR A 266 -15.60 30.93 13.51
CA THR A 266 -16.34 31.98 12.82
C THR A 266 -17.29 31.35 11.82
N ALA A 267 -18.58 31.63 11.94
CA ALA A 267 -19.61 31.20 11.00
C ALA A 267 -20.16 32.41 10.23
N LEU A 268 -20.20 32.32 8.91
CA LEU A 268 -20.85 33.28 8.04
C LEU A 268 -22.23 32.78 7.66
N LEU A 269 -23.23 33.64 7.75
CA LEU A 269 -24.64 33.32 7.54
C LEU A 269 -25.12 33.83 6.17
N ARG A 270 -26.00 33.05 5.56
CA ARG A 270 -26.80 33.42 4.39
C ARG A 270 -27.87 34.43 4.81
N THR A 271 -28.53 35.02 3.82
CA THR A 271 -29.62 35.99 4.05
C THR A 271 -30.82 35.40 4.79
N ASP A 272 -31.02 34.09 4.71
CA ASP A 272 -32.08 33.35 5.43
C ASP A 272 -31.68 32.95 6.86
N GLY A 273 -30.47 33.33 7.32
CA GLY A 273 -29.95 33.04 8.65
C GLY A 273 -29.27 31.68 8.80
N ALA A 274 -29.26 30.84 7.78
CA ALA A 274 -28.52 29.57 7.82
C ALA A 274 -27.03 29.77 7.58
N VAL A 275 -26.20 28.83 8.05
CA VAL A 275 -24.74 28.92 7.91
C VAL A 275 -24.31 28.59 6.47
N GLU A 276 -23.46 29.43 5.89
CA GLU A 276 -22.83 29.27 4.58
C GLU A 276 -21.42 28.69 4.69
N LYS A 277 -20.63 29.26 5.61
CA LYS A 277 -19.22 28.96 5.77
C LYS A 277 -18.87 28.95 7.25
N ILE A 278 -18.05 27.98 7.65
CA ILE A 278 -17.47 27.87 8.99
C ILE A 278 -15.96 27.90 8.83
N SER A 279 -15.28 28.64 9.68
CA SER A 279 -13.81 28.66 9.78
C SER A 279 -13.40 28.60 11.23
N GLY A 280 -12.22 28.06 11.53
CA GLY A 280 -11.73 28.07 12.89
C GLY A 280 -10.26 27.75 13.04
N ASP A 281 -9.76 28.04 14.23
CA ASP A 281 -8.39 27.79 14.67
C ASP A 281 -8.33 26.64 15.67
N ALA A 282 -7.24 25.86 15.60
CA ALA A 282 -7.02 24.66 16.42
C ALA A 282 -8.23 23.72 16.35
N VAL A 283 -8.60 23.34 15.13
CA VAL A 283 -9.81 22.58 14.84
C VAL A 283 -9.58 21.11 15.14
N ILE A 284 -10.54 20.50 15.83
CA ILE A 284 -10.58 19.07 16.10
C ILE A 284 -11.95 18.53 15.70
N LEU A 285 -11.95 17.53 14.84
CA LEU A 285 -13.13 16.79 14.41
C LEU A 285 -13.06 15.40 15.02
N THR A 286 -14.15 14.93 15.61
CA THR A 286 -14.32 13.54 16.06
C THR A 286 -15.57 12.99 15.37
N SER A 287 -15.40 11.92 14.61
CA SER A 287 -16.49 11.24 13.90
C SER A 287 -17.15 10.20 14.81
N GLY A 288 -18.35 9.74 14.43
CA GLY A 288 -19.13 8.74 15.17
C GLY A 288 -18.58 7.31 15.04
N ASP A 289 -17.49 7.10 14.31
CA ASP A 289 -16.69 5.87 14.35
C ASP A 289 -15.49 5.97 15.30
N GLY A 290 -15.33 7.09 16.01
CA GLY A 290 -14.19 7.35 16.90
C GLY A 290 -12.94 7.90 16.19
N SER A 291 -12.95 8.07 14.86
CA SER A 291 -11.84 8.74 14.17
C SER A 291 -11.75 10.21 14.56
N ARG A 292 -10.52 10.70 14.70
CA ARG A 292 -10.21 12.09 15.09
C ARG A 292 -9.30 12.74 14.07
N ILE A 293 -9.62 13.98 13.69
CA ILE A 293 -8.81 14.81 12.79
C ILE A 293 -8.51 16.13 13.48
N ALA A 294 -7.25 16.53 13.59
CA ALA A 294 -6.83 17.80 14.17
C ALA A 294 -6.01 18.63 13.19
N SER A 295 -6.13 19.96 13.25
CA SER A 295 -5.34 20.90 12.43
C SER A 295 -5.25 22.28 13.06
N GLN A 296 -4.32 23.12 12.61
CA GLN A 296 -4.23 24.52 13.07
C GLN A 296 -5.35 25.39 12.52
N HIS A 297 -5.76 25.16 11.27
CA HIS A 297 -6.84 25.91 10.63
C HIS A 297 -7.78 24.97 9.89
N GLY A 298 -9.09 25.21 10.02
CA GLY A 298 -10.12 24.51 9.28
C GLY A 298 -11.13 25.46 8.67
N GLU A 299 -11.61 25.12 7.49
CA GLU A 299 -12.69 25.81 6.78
C GLU A 299 -13.66 24.78 6.20
N MET A 300 -14.96 25.03 6.32
CA MET A 300 -16.02 24.21 5.75
C MET A 300 -17.05 25.09 5.06
N LEU A 301 -17.37 24.77 3.81
CA LEU A 301 -18.47 25.37 3.07
C LEU A 301 -19.70 24.46 3.14
N LEU A 302 -20.87 25.06 3.28
CA LEU A 302 -22.16 24.38 3.36
C LEU A 302 -23.00 24.69 2.13
N THR A 303 -23.82 23.72 1.73
CA THR A 303 -24.82 23.86 0.67
C THR A 303 -26.03 24.68 1.14
N GLY A 304 -26.93 25.03 0.23
CA GLY A 304 -28.19 25.73 0.58
C GLY A 304 -29.12 24.96 1.52
N VAL A 305 -28.90 23.65 1.71
CA VAL A 305 -29.61 22.81 2.69
C VAL A 305 -28.78 22.53 3.95
N SER A 306 -27.73 23.33 4.19
CA SER A 306 -26.85 23.24 5.36
C SER A 306 -26.11 21.90 5.51
N LYS A 307 -25.84 21.22 4.39
CA LYS A 307 -24.97 20.03 4.34
C LYS A 307 -23.55 20.41 3.92
N PRO A 308 -22.49 19.72 4.40
CA PRO A 308 -21.13 19.98 3.96
C PRO A 308 -21.00 19.87 2.44
N ALA A 309 -20.35 20.85 1.81
CA ALA A 309 -20.03 20.86 0.38
C ALA A 309 -18.54 20.61 0.15
N SER A 310 -17.70 21.31 0.92
CA SER A 310 -16.26 21.10 0.93
C SER A 310 -15.66 21.46 2.28
N MET A 311 -14.51 20.87 2.59
CA MET A 311 -13.74 21.15 3.79
C MET A 311 -12.26 21.26 3.42
N TRP A 312 -11.57 22.22 4.02
CA TRP A 312 -10.13 22.40 3.92
C TRP A 312 -9.54 22.51 5.31
N MET A 313 -8.47 21.76 5.57
CA MET A 313 -7.71 21.84 6.82
C MET A 313 -6.23 22.02 6.50
N ALA A 314 -5.54 22.82 7.31
CA ALA A 314 -4.14 23.17 7.11
C ALA A 314 -3.39 23.38 8.42
N GLY A 315 -2.06 23.23 8.34
CA GLY A 315 -1.15 23.36 9.47
C GLY A 315 -1.16 22.10 10.33
N ASN A 316 -0.33 21.13 9.93
CA ASN A 316 -0.15 19.83 10.58
C ASN A 316 -1.47 19.08 10.81
N VAL A 317 -2.10 18.67 9.71
CA VAL A 317 -3.28 17.81 9.78
C VAL A 317 -2.87 16.45 10.33
N ARG A 318 -3.49 16.04 11.44
CA ARG A 318 -3.27 14.75 12.08
C ARG A 318 -4.56 13.96 12.13
N TYR A 319 -4.51 12.72 11.64
CA TYR A 319 -5.57 11.73 11.72
C TYR A 319 -5.20 10.68 12.76
N SER A 320 -6.17 10.25 13.56
CA SER A 320 -6.01 9.09 14.45
C SER A 320 -7.31 8.30 14.56
N PHE A 321 -7.22 6.98 14.56
CA PHE A 321 -8.33 6.06 14.77
C PHE A 321 -7.85 4.88 15.59
N LYS A 322 -8.62 4.50 16.61
CA LYS A 322 -8.20 3.46 17.56
C LYS A 322 -9.34 2.53 17.93
N GLU A 323 -9.12 1.25 17.68
CA GLU A 323 -9.92 0.10 18.08
C GLU A 323 -9.02 -0.87 18.90
N PRO A 324 -9.60 -1.84 19.63
CA PRO A 324 -8.83 -2.76 20.47
C PRO A 324 -7.72 -3.53 19.75
N ASP A 325 -7.90 -3.84 18.47
CA ASP A 325 -6.99 -4.62 17.63
C ASP A 325 -6.41 -3.83 16.46
N ARG A 326 -6.71 -2.53 16.34
CA ARG A 326 -6.31 -1.69 15.22
C ARG A 326 -6.06 -0.25 15.64
N ASP A 327 -4.87 0.25 15.38
CA ASP A 327 -4.49 1.65 15.60
C ASP A 327 -4.03 2.24 14.25
N VAL A 328 -4.53 3.41 13.89
CA VAL A 328 -4.17 4.12 12.65
C VAL A 328 -3.83 5.55 12.99
N THR A 329 -2.68 6.01 12.53
CA THR A 329 -2.25 7.40 12.62
C THR A 329 -1.89 7.92 11.24
N GLY A 330 -2.14 9.20 10.98
CA GLY A 330 -1.77 9.82 9.72
C GLY A 330 -1.43 11.28 9.88
N GLU A 331 -0.49 11.78 9.08
CA GLU A 331 -0.05 13.16 9.07
C GLU A 331 0.02 13.71 7.63
N ALA A 332 -0.34 14.99 7.46
CA ALA A 332 -0.17 15.74 6.22
C ALA A 332 -0.12 17.25 6.51
N SER A 333 0.42 18.06 5.59
CA SER A 333 0.39 19.52 5.74
C SER A 333 -1.00 20.10 5.52
N THR A 334 -1.76 19.54 4.57
CA THR A 334 -3.12 19.97 4.23
C THR A 334 -4.02 18.79 3.87
N MET A 335 -5.32 18.98 4.10
CA MET A 335 -6.37 18.05 3.71
C MET A 335 -7.51 18.81 3.04
N ARG A 336 -7.99 18.33 1.90
CA ARG A 336 -9.20 18.82 1.23
C ARG A 336 -10.21 17.69 1.08
N THR A 337 -11.44 17.91 1.48
CA THR A 337 -12.54 16.97 1.31
C THR A 337 -13.64 17.61 0.49
N SER A 338 -14.11 16.94 -0.55
CA SER A 338 -15.37 17.29 -1.23
C SER A 338 -16.45 16.28 -0.84
N PHE A 339 -17.67 16.76 -0.69
CA PHE A 339 -18.81 15.96 -0.28
C PHE A 339 -19.81 15.81 -1.41
N ASP A 340 -20.58 14.73 -1.40
CA ASP A 340 -21.74 14.57 -2.27
C ASP A 340 -22.93 15.46 -1.80
N PRO A 341 -24.00 15.62 -2.59
CA PRO A 341 -25.17 16.40 -2.18
C PRO A 341 -25.86 15.91 -0.90
N GLN A 342 -25.59 14.67 -0.48
CA GLN A 342 -26.12 14.08 0.74
C GLN A 342 -25.26 14.42 1.97
N GLY A 343 -24.06 14.97 1.78
CA GLY A 343 -23.12 15.35 2.83
C GLY A 343 -22.12 14.25 3.19
N HIS A 344 -22.00 13.21 2.36
CA HIS A 344 -20.99 12.16 2.55
C HIS A 344 -19.69 12.50 1.83
N PRO A 345 -18.51 12.15 2.39
CA PRO A 345 -17.24 12.36 1.71
C PRO A 345 -17.21 11.64 0.36
N ALA A 346 -16.85 12.35 -0.70
CA ALA A 346 -16.72 11.82 -2.06
C ALA A 346 -15.27 11.75 -2.54
N LYS A 347 -14.45 12.74 -2.15
CA LYS A 347 -13.01 12.76 -2.44
C LYS A 347 -12.25 13.42 -1.30
N VAL A 348 -11.12 12.84 -0.91
CA VAL A 348 -10.18 13.39 0.08
C VAL A 348 -8.81 13.54 -0.57
N VAL A 349 -8.15 14.67 -0.40
CA VAL A 349 -6.81 14.94 -0.91
C VAL A 349 -5.92 15.38 0.25
N LEU A 350 -4.89 14.60 0.54
CA LEU A 350 -3.85 14.86 1.52
C LEU A 350 -2.59 15.32 0.79
N GLN A 351 -1.94 16.39 1.24
CA GLN A 351 -0.74 16.91 0.60
C GLN A 351 0.26 17.47 1.61
N GLY A 352 1.55 17.29 1.29
CA GLY A 352 2.70 17.83 2.02
C GLY A 352 3.21 16.85 3.06
N ALA A 353 4.10 15.96 2.60
CA ALA A 353 4.71 14.86 3.37
C ALA A 353 3.65 13.98 4.05
N VAL A 354 2.82 13.32 3.23
CA VAL A 354 1.81 12.39 3.75
C VAL A 354 2.51 11.18 4.35
N HIS A 355 2.19 10.88 5.61
CA HIS A 355 2.63 9.68 6.32
C HIS A 355 1.42 9.02 6.96
N LEU A 356 1.20 7.74 6.71
CA LEU A 356 0.13 6.95 7.29
C LEU A 356 0.73 5.70 7.89
N LEU A 357 0.40 5.40 9.13
CA LEU A 357 0.83 4.22 9.86
C LEU A 357 -0.40 3.49 10.41
N GLU A 358 -0.56 2.24 10.03
CA GLU A 358 -1.56 1.33 10.54
C GLU A 358 -0.89 0.17 11.27
N HIS A 359 -1.35 -0.12 12.48
CA HIS A 359 -0.92 -1.23 13.30
C HIS A 359 -2.12 -2.10 13.63
N VAL A 360 -2.06 -3.38 13.29
CA VAL A 360 -3.12 -4.37 13.52
C VAL A 360 -2.58 -5.47 14.43
N SER A 361 -3.12 -5.55 15.64
CA SER A 361 -2.73 -6.51 16.68
C SER A 361 -3.94 -7.36 17.08
N PRO A 362 -4.06 -8.61 16.60
CA PRO A 362 -5.20 -9.45 16.91
C PRO A 362 -5.21 -9.86 18.39
N SER A 363 -6.27 -9.52 19.10
CA SER A 363 -6.45 -9.82 20.54
C SER A 363 -6.60 -11.32 20.88
N LYS A 364 -6.69 -12.21 19.87
CA LYS A 364 -7.03 -13.64 20.05
C LYS A 364 -6.02 -14.64 19.50
N ILE A 365 -4.90 -14.21 18.90
CA ILE A 365 -3.94 -15.11 18.24
C ILE A 365 -2.53 -14.72 18.68
N SER A 366 -1.73 -15.69 19.15
CA SER A 366 -0.32 -15.53 19.57
C SER A 366 0.64 -15.20 18.41
N GLN A 367 0.15 -14.69 17.27
CA GLN A 367 0.95 -14.28 16.12
C GLN A 367 1.16 -12.76 16.14
N GLY A 368 2.35 -12.33 15.73
CA GLY A 368 2.79 -10.94 15.81
C GLY A 368 1.88 -9.94 15.09
N ALA A 369 2.00 -8.67 15.45
CA ALA A 369 1.24 -7.59 14.86
C ALA A 369 1.60 -7.38 13.38
N THR A 370 0.63 -6.93 12.58
CA THR A 370 0.87 -6.43 11.22
C THR A 370 1.01 -4.91 11.26
N GLU A 371 2.03 -4.37 10.61
CA GLU A 371 2.28 -2.94 10.49
C GLU A 371 2.31 -2.53 9.02
N ARG A 372 1.60 -1.46 8.65
CA ARG A 372 1.56 -0.90 7.31
C ARG A 372 1.91 0.58 7.37
N GLU A 373 2.92 0.99 6.61
CA GLU A 373 3.40 2.37 6.57
C GLU A 373 3.36 2.87 5.12
N LEU A 374 2.62 3.96 4.87
CA LEU A 374 2.56 4.63 3.57
C LEU A 374 3.19 6.03 3.69
N THR A 375 4.10 6.35 2.79
CA THR A 375 4.68 7.70 2.61
C THR A 375 4.46 8.16 1.18
N ALA A 376 4.13 9.44 0.97
CA ALA A 376 4.01 10.05 -0.35
C ALA A 376 3.99 11.59 -0.24
N ALA A 377 4.29 12.31 -1.33
CA ALA A 377 4.07 13.76 -1.36
C ALA A 377 2.58 14.15 -1.32
N LYS A 378 1.73 13.33 -1.95
CA LYS A 378 0.28 13.53 -2.04
C LYS A 378 -0.47 12.20 -2.12
N VAL A 379 -1.61 12.12 -1.43
CA VAL A 379 -2.55 11.00 -1.48
C VAL A 379 -3.96 11.50 -1.82
N GLU A 380 -4.58 10.93 -2.84
CA GLU A 380 -5.99 11.15 -3.18
C GLU A 380 -6.80 9.89 -2.88
N LEU A 381 -7.93 10.05 -2.19
CA LEU A 381 -8.87 8.99 -1.88
C LEU A 381 -10.20 9.34 -2.56
N GLU A 382 -10.71 8.44 -3.40
CA GLU A 382 -12.06 8.52 -3.94
C GLU A 382 -12.96 7.58 -3.15
N MET A 383 -14.04 8.14 -2.62
CA MET A 383 -15.01 7.42 -1.81
C MET A 383 -16.24 7.07 -2.66
N ALA A 384 -16.93 6.01 -2.28
CA ALA A 384 -18.23 5.64 -2.81
C ALA A 384 -19.23 5.44 -1.66
N THR A 385 -20.51 5.66 -1.94
CA THR A 385 -21.59 5.48 -0.97
C THR A 385 -22.65 4.57 -1.61
N GLU A 386 -23.06 3.52 -0.90
CA GLU A 386 -24.22 2.70 -1.28
C GLU A 386 -25.45 3.19 -0.50
N LEU A 387 -26.64 3.11 -1.11
CA LEU A 387 -27.88 3.58 -0.48
C LEU A 387 -28.07 2.93 0.90
N GLY A 388 -28.14 3.74 1.97
CA GLY A 388 -28.32 3.26 3.35
C GLY A 388 -27.07 2.66 4.01
N LYS A 389 -25.88 2.76 3.41
CA LYS A 389 -24.61 2.26 3.98
C LYS A 389 -23.60 3.40 4.18
N ARG A 390 -22.55 3.12 4.96
CA ARG A 390 -21.41 4.03 5.17
C ARG A 390 -20.62 4.22 3.87
N SER A 391 -19.97 5.38 3.72
CA SER A 391 -19.02 5.60 2.64
C SER A 391 -17.82 4.67 2.77
N TRP A 392 -17.34 4.17 1.64
CA TRP A 392 -16.26 3.20 1.55
C TRP A 392 -15.19 3.68 0.55
N LEU A 393 -13.95 3.22 0.70
CA LEU A 393 -12.85 3.64 -0.16
C LEU A 393 -12.93 2.90 -1.50
N ARG A 394 -13.13 3.61 -2.61
CA ARG A 394 -13.17 3.01 -3.96
C ARG A 394 -11.82 3.01 -4.64
N LYS A 395 -11.03 4.06 -4.45
CA LYS A 395 -9.73 4.21 -5.10
C LYS A 395 -8.81 5.07 -4.26
N ALA A 396 -7.55 4.67 -4.15
CA ALA A 396 -6.48 5.45 -3.52
C ALA A 396 -5.36 5.69 -4.52
N VAL A 397 -4.83 6.91 -4.58
CA VAL A 397 -3.75 7.31 -5.47
C VAL A 397 -2.67 8.03 -4.66
N ALA A 398 -1.48 7.45 -4.56
CA ALA A 398 -0.33 8.05 -3.92
C ALA A 398 0.69 8.50 -4.97
N THR A 399 1.23 9.71 -4.85
CA THR A 399 2.16 10.32 -5.83
C THR A 399 3.32 11.05 -5.17
N GLY A 400 4.43 11.14 -5.91
CA GLY A 400 5.65 11.82 -5.48
C GLY A 400 6.45 10.97 -4.51
N ASP A 401 7.12 9.94 -5.06
CA ASP A 401 7.87 8.91 -4.33
C ASP A 401 7.00 8.16 -3.31
N ALA A 402 5.92 7.56 -3.82
CA ALA A 402 5.01 6.78 -3.01
C ALA A 402 5.68 5.47 -2.58
N ARG A 403 5.70 5.21 -1.26
CA ARG A 403 6.28 4.01 -0.68
C ARG A 403 5.35 3.40 0.34
N LEU A 404 5.03 2.12 0.15
CA LEU A 404 4.24 1.32 1.08
C LEU A 404 5.14 0.23 1.67
N ARG A 405 5.32 0.20 2.98
CA ARG A 405 5.99 -0.87 3.71
C ARG A 405 4.95 -1.68 4.48
N ILE A 406 5.10 -2.99 4.46
CA ILE A 406 4.23 -3.92 5.17
C ILE A 406 5.14 -4.87 5.96
N SER A 407 4.93 -4.97 7.26
CA SER A 407 5.59 -5.94 8.13
C SER A 407 4.53 -6.85 8.72
N GLU A 408 4.60 -8.15 8.47
CA GLU A 408 3.57 -9.12 8.90
C GLU A 408 4.20 -10.42 9.38
N PRO A 409 3.56 -11.17 10.30
CA PRO A 409 4.08 -12.45 10.79
C PRO A 409 4.12 -13.50 9.67
N GLU A 410 5.22 -14.26 9.58
CA GLU A 410 5.33 -15.37 8.62
C GLU A 410 4.60 -16.62 9.14
N LYS A 411 3.69 -17.21 8.35
CA LYS A 411 2.84 -18.34 8.79
C LYS A 411 3.62 -19.59 9.24
N GLU A 412 4.81 -19.82 8.68
CA GLU A 412 5.60 -21.04 8.86
C GLU A 412 6.93 -20.80 9.60
N SER A 413 7.18 -19.59 10.11
CA SER A 413 8.45 -19.26 10.77
C SER A 413 8.29 -18.23 11.90
N ALA A 414 9.11 -18.35 12.94
CA ALA A 414 9.20 -17.32 13.97
C ALA A 414 9.94 -16.10 13.42
N GLY A 415 9.19 -15.12 12.91
CA GLY A 415 9.72 -13.84 12.45
C GLY A 415 8.74 -13.03 11.59
N MET A 416 9.19 -11.87 11.15
CA MET A 416 8.42 -10.93 10.34
C MET A 416 8.86 -10.95 8.89
N ARG A 417 7.90 -11.11 7.96
CA ARG A 417 8.08 -10.82 6.54
C ARG A 417 7.93 -9.33 6.33
N GLN A 418 8.89 -8.72 5.65
CA GLN A 418 8.84 -7.31 5.27
C GLN A 418 8.65 -7.20 3.75
N SER A 419 7.64 -6.45 3.33
CA SER A 419 7.43 -6.10 1.92
C SER A 419 7.52 -4.58 1.76
N ALA A 420 8.18 -4.10 0.71
CA ALA A 420 8.25 -2.69 0.38
C ALA A 420 7.89 -2.49 -1.10
N ILE A 421 6.86 -1.69 -1.37
CA ILE A 421 6.42 -1.29 -2.70
C ILE A 421 6.79 0.18 -2.88
N ARG A 422 7.35 0.54 -4.04
CA ARG A 422 7.65 1.92 -4.40
C ARG A 422 7.22 2.23 -5.82
N GLY A 423 6.90 3.50 -6.08
CA GLY A 423 6.71 4.05 -7.41
C GLY A 423 6.44 5.55 -7.37
N ASP A 424 6.60 6.23 -8.50
CA ASP A 424 6.25 7.65 -8.63
C ASP A 424 4.75 7.89 -8.48
N LEU A 425 3.96 6.91 -8.95
CA LEU A 425 2.51 6.80 -8.84
C LEU A 425 2.13 5.38 -8.41
N LEU A 426 1.40 5.27 -7.30
CA LEU A 426 0.75 4.02 -6.88
C LEU A 426 -0.76 4.24 -6.82
N THR A 427 -1.51 3.41 -7.53
CA THR A 427 -2.98 3.42 -7.53
C THR A 427 -3.50 2.09 -7.03
N ALA A 428 -4.38 2.12 -6.03
CA ALA A 428 -5.13 0.96 -5.56
C ALA A 428 -6.61 1.15 -5.86
N GLN A 429 -7.28 0.11 -6.37
CA GLN A 429 -8.73 0.09 -6.57
C GLN A 429 -9.37 -0.94 -5.68
N PHE A 430 -10.53 -0.60 -5.15
CA PHE A 430 -11.26 -1.40 -4.19
C PHE A 430 -12.68 -1.66 -4.69
N VAL A 431 -13.25 -2.77 -4.23
CA VAL A 431 -14.63 -3.17 -4.52
C VAL A 431 -15.36 -3.54 -3.23
N SER A 432 -16.58 -3.02 -3.07
CA SER A 432 -17.51 -3.43 -2.02
C SER A 432 -18.34 -4.63 -2.50
N GLN A 433 -18.31 -5.72 -1.73
CA GLN A 433 -19.16 -6.89 -1.92
C GLN A 433 -19.59 -7.41 -0.54
N ASP A 434 -20.90 -7.57 -0.34
CA ASP A 434 -21.53 -7.95 0.94
C ASP A 434 -21.23 -6.96 2.08
N GLY A 435 -21.03 -5.68 1.76
CA GLY A 435 -20.69 -4.64 2.74
C GLY A 435 -19.25 -4.71 3.25
N LYS A 436 -18.39 -5.53 2.64
CA LYS A 436 -16.95 -5.60 2.92
C LYS A 436 -16.14 -5.04 1.75
N GLU A 437 -15.20 -4.18 2.06
CA GLU A 437 -14.26 -3.56 1.10
C GLU A 437 -13.10 -4.51 0.81
N ASN A 438 -12.71 -4.62 -0.46
CA ASN A 438 -11.66 -5.54 -0.89
C ASN A 438 -10.75 -4.89 -1.91
N LEU A 439 -9.46 -5.19 -1.84
CA LEU A 439 -8.52 -4.77 -2.86
C LEU A 439 -8.78 -5.56 -4.15
N ALA A 440 -9.03 -4.85 -5.25
CA ALA A 440 -9.27 -5.44 -6.55
C ALA A 440 -8.03 -5.39 -7.44
N SER A 441 -7.33 -4.26 -7.45
CA SER A 441 -6.13 -4.07 -8.26
C SER A 441 -5.17 -3.05 -7.67
N VAL A 442 -3.90 -3.21 -8.03
CA VAL A 442 -2.83 -2.25 -7.76
C VAL A 442 -2.10 -1.97 -9.07
N HIS A 443 -1.91 -0.69 -9.36
CA HIS A 443 -1.14 -0.19 -10.48
C HIS A 443 0.02 0.66 -9.95
N GLY A 444 1.24 0.37 -10.37
CA GLY A 444 2.43 1.16 -10.08
C GLY A 444 3.04 1.69 -11.38
N GLN A 445 3.44 2.94 -11.38
CA GLN A 445 4.10 3.60 -12.51
C GLN A 445 5.29 4.42 -12.03
N GLY A 446 6.37 4.39 -12.82
CA GLY A 446 7.59 5.14 -12.58
C GLY A 446 8.46 4.45 -11.54
N SER A 447 9.51 3.76 -12.00
CA SER A 447 10.44 2.99 -11.17
C SER A 447 9.73 2.08 -10.16
N ALA A 448 8.67 1.39 -10.60
CA ALA A 448 7.89 0.50 -9.77
C ALA A 448 8.79 -0.62 -9.24
N SER A 449 8.85 -0.80 -7.93
CA SER A 449 9.63 -1.86 -7.30
C SER A 449 8.88 -2.53 -6.15
N LEU A 450 9.11 -3.83 -6.00
CA LEU A 450 8.64 -4.65 -4.90
C LEU A 450 9.85 -5.39 -4.33
N GLU A 451 10.19 -5.11 -3.08
CA GLU A 451 11.16 -5.88 -2.29
C GLU A 451 10.39 -6.72 -1.27
N GLN A 452 10.74 -7.99 -1.14
CA GLN A 452 10.24 -8.90 -0.11
C GLN A 452 11.42 -9.52 0.62
N ARG A 453 11.47 -9.32 1.93
CA ARG A 453 12.46 -9.87 2.83
C ARG A 453 11.79 -10.83 3.79
N ARG A 454 12.27 -12.06 3.84
CA ARG A 454 11.78 -13.09 4.75
C ARG A 454 12.63 -13.14 6.03
N PRO A 455 12.10 -13.72 7.13
CA PRO A 455 12.84 -13.94 8.38
C PRO A 455 14.11 -14.76 8.20
N ASP A 456 14.15 -15.65 7.20
CA ASP A 456 15.35 -16.44 6.89
C ASP A 456 16.49 -15.59 6.31
N GLY A 457 16.24 -14.31 6.00
CA GLY A 457 17.20 -13.40 5.41
C GLY A 457 17.24 -13.45 3.88
N SER A 458 16.40 -14.26 3.23
CA SER A 458 16.24 -14.21 1.78
C SER A 458 15.54 -12.92 1.35
N VAL A 459 16.01 -12.34 0.25
CA VAL A 459 15.47 -11.10 -0.32
C VAL A 459 15.11 -11.34 -1.79
N LYS A 460 13.86 -11.05 -2.14
CA LYS A 460 13.38 -11.02 -3.52
C LYS A 460 13.07 -9.59 -3.91
N THR A 461 13.55 -9.17 -5.07
CA THR A 461 13.26 -7.84 -5.61
C THR A 461 12.75 -7.97 -7.03
N SER A 462 11.68 -7.25 -7.31
CA SER A 462 11.12 -7.09 -8.65
C SER A 462 11.08 -5.61 -8.96
N SER A 463 11.57 -5.20 -10.12
CA SER A 463 11.53 -3.80 -10.57
C SER A 463 11.13 -3.72 -12.03
N ALA A 464 10.39 -2.66 -12.39
CA ALA A 464 9.93 -2.35 -13.74
C ALA A 464 9.47 -0.89 -13.85
N ASP A 465 9.19 -0.43 -15.06
CA ASP A 465 8.58 0.90 -15.27
C ASP A 465 7.09 0.90 -14.87
N LEU A 466 6.41 -0.22 -15.08
CA LEU A 466 5.00 -0.44 -14.77
C LEU A 466 4.79 -1.75 -14.01
N LEU A 467 3.88 -1.73 -13.05
CA LEU A 467 3.38 -2.86 -12.28
C LEU A 467 1.85 -2.86 -12.35
N ASP A 468 1.27 -3.98 -12.74
CA ASP A 468 -0.17 -4.24 -12.64
C ASP A 468 -0.38 -5.52 -11.84
N ALA A 469 -1.22 -5.47 -10.81
CA ALA A 469 -1.61 -6.63 -10.03
C ALA A 469 -3.12 -6.66 -9.85
N THR A 470 -3.71 -7.84 -9.95
CA THR A 470 -5.13 -8.07 -9.68
C THR A 470 -5.29 -9.10 -8.58
N PHE A 471 -6.34 -8.93 -7.78
CA PHE A 471 -6.61 -9.73 -6.60
C PHE A 471 -7.99 -10.38 -6.73
N ARG A 472 -8.11 -11.59 -6.19
CA ARG A 472 -9.37 -12.34 -6.12
C ARG A 472 -9.66 -12.74 -4.70
N ARG A 473 -10.93 -12.84 -4.34
CA ARG A 473 -11.35 -13.41 -3.07
C ARG A 473 -11.11 -14.93 -3.01
N VAL A 474 -10.80 -15.44 -1.83
CA VAL A 474 -10.76 -16.87 -1.52
C VAL A 474 -11.95 -17.20 -0.62
N SER A 475 -12.75 -18.20 -1.01
CA SER A 475 -13.92 -18.67 -0.25
C SER A 475 -13.50 -19.39 1.04
N THR A 476 -14.38 -19.37 2.04
CA THR A 476 -14.16 -19.78 3.43
C THR A 476 -13.86 -21.28 3.65
N ASP A 477 -14.06 -22.15 2.66
CA ASP A 477 -13.83 -23.60 2.82
C ASP A 477 -12.34 -24.03 2.73
N GLN A 478 -11.43 -23.14 2.32
CA GLN A 478 -9.98 -23.43 2.24
C GLN A 478 -9.09 -22.44 2.99
N ALA A 479 -9.67 -21.47 3.69
CA ALA A 479 -8.92 -20.48 4.45
C ALA A 479 -8.85 -20.85 5.93
N THR A 480 -7.70 -21.37 6.38
CA THR A 480 -7.36 -21.30 7.81
C THR A 480 -7.33 -19.84 8.22
N ALA A 481 -8.06 -19.50 9.29
CA ALA A 481 -8.32 -18.15 9.82
C ALA A 481 -7.05 -17.36 10.21
N THR A 482 -6.25 -16.92 9.23
CA THR A 482 -4.91 -16.36 9.44
C THR A 482 -4.53 -15.21 8.49
N SER A 483 -5.49 -14.53 7.87
CA SER A 483 -5.21 -13.36 7.02
C SER A 483 -5.74 -12.08 7.68
N TYR A 484 -4.82 -11.16 8.01
CA TYR A 484 -5.04 -9.94 8.81
C TYR A 484 -5.41 -8.71 7.98
N SER A 485 -6.29 -8.93 7.01
CA SER A 485 -7.08 -7.90 6.36
C SER A 485 -8.50 -8.43 6.32
N ASP A 486 -9.50 -7.57 6.52
CA ASP A 486 -10.90 -7.91 6.19
C ASP A 486 -11.04 -8.32 4.70
N GLY A 487 -10.01 -8.03 3.92
CA GLY A 487 -9.72 -8.60 2.62
C GLY A 487 -9.23 -10.06 2.67
N ARG A 488 -10.11 -10.97 2.26
CA ARG A 488 -9.82 -12.38 1.94
C ARG A 488 -9.21 -12.53 0.55
N GLU A 489 -8.40 -11.60 0.09
CA GLU A 489 -7.89 -11.61 -1.28
C GLU A 489 -6.52 -12.27 -1.37
N THR A 490 -6.36 -13.01 -2.45
CA THR A 490 -5.08 -13.53 -2.89
C THR A 490 -4.76 -12.93 -4.24
N LEU A 491 -3.48 -12.79 -4.54
CA LEU A 491 -3.02 -12.39 -5.86
C LEU A 491 -3.61 -13.35 -6.91
N ASP A 492 -4.20 -12.82 -7.98
CA ASP A 492 -4.68 -13.60 -9.11
C ASP A 492 -3.67 -13.54 -10.25
N THR A 493 -3.32 -12.32 -10.66
CA THR A 493 -2.28 -12.08 -11.67
C THR A 493 -1.41 -10.90 -11.32
N ALA A 494 -0.16 -10.91 -11.79
CA ALA A 494 0.72 -9.75 -11.76
C ALA A 494 1.43 -9.61 -13.10
N SER A 495 1.68 -8.38 -13.54
CA SER A 495 2.43 -8.06 -14.76
C SER A 495 3.39 -6.92 -14.47
N LEU A 496 4.62 -7.08 -14.94
CA LEU A 496 5.67 -6.08 -14.92
C LEU A 496 6.05 -5.78 -16.36
N SER A 497 6.22 -4.51 -16.72
CA SER A 497 6.64 -4.13 -18.07
C SER A 497 7.53 -2.90 -18.07
N GLY A 498 8.50 -2.90 -18.99
CA GLY A 498 9.54 -1.88 -19.08
C GLY A 498 10.66 -2.18 -18.09
N HIS A 499 11.87 -2.40 -18.61
CA HIS A 499 13.09 -2.66 -17.83
C HIS A 499 12.91 -3.64 -16.67
N VAL A 500 12.29 -4.80 -16.92
CA VAL A 500 11.99 -5.75 -15.85
C VAL A 500 13.29 -6.37 -15.34
N VAL A 501 13.55 -6.23 -14.04
CA VAL A 501 14.64 -6.91 -13.35
C VAL A 501 14.08 -7.62 -12.13
N LEU A 502 14.27 -8.93 -12.06
CA LEU A 502 13.95 -9.76 -10.91
C LEU A 502 15.26 -10.26 -10.29
N THR A 503 15.39 -10.20 -8.98
CA THR A 503 16.54 -10.75 -8.25
C THR A 503 16.07 -11.60 -7.08
N ASN A 504 16.74 -12.72 -6.83
CA ASN A 504 16.52 -13.58 -5.69
C ASN A 504 17.84 -13.83 -4.98
N LEU A 505 17.98 -13.27 -3.78
CA LEU A 505 19.14 -13.43 -2.92
C LEU A 505 18.82 -14.50 -1.85
N PRO A 506 19.41 -15.70 -1.94
CA PRO A 506 19.16 -16.77 -0.98
C PRO A 506 19.79 -16.48 0.40
N ARG A 507 19.35 -17.26 1.40
CA ARG A 507 19.70 -17.18 2.84
C ARG A 507 21.17 -16.81 3.12
N GLY A 508 21.41 -15.81 3.98
CA GLY A 508 22.70 -15.63 4.67
C GLY A 508 23.80 -14.80 4.00
N LYS A 509 23.55 -14.11 2.88
CA LYS A 509 24.55 -13.25 2.23
C LYS A 509 24.14 -11.77 2.29
N GLN A 510 24.26 -11.16 3.48
CA GLN A 510 23.83 -9.76 3.73
C GLN A 510 24.86 -8.69 3.37
N GLN A 511 25.93 -8.99 2.62
CA GLN A 511 26.97 -8.00 2.29
C GLN A 511 26.85 -7.49 0.84
N PRO A 512 26.88 -6.17 0.59
CA PRO A 512 26.69 -5.58 -0.74
C PRO A 512 27.74 -6.00 -1.79
N GLU A 513 28.92 -6.46 -1.36
CA GLU A 513 30.03 -6.83 -2.25
C GLU A 513 29.88 -8.22 -2.89
N ASP A 514 28.94 -9.06 -2.42
CA ASP A 514 28.75 -10.44 -2.89
C ASP A 514 27.56 -10.58 -3.86
N SER A 515 27.28 -9.53 -4.64
CA SER A 515 26.24 -9.47 -5.67
C SER A 515 26.44 -10.50 -6.80
N ALA A 516 27.57 -11.22 -6.80
CA ALA A 516 27.89 -12.29 -7.74
C ALA A 516 27.07 -13.58 -7.55
N SER A 517 26.27 -13.71 -6.47
CA SER A 517 25.62 -14.97 -6.11
C SER A 517 24.09 -14.97 -6.02
N ALA A 518 23.45 -13.86 -6.41
CA ALA A 518 22.01 -13.74 -6.54
C ALA A 518 21.53 -14.27 -7.90
N ASP A 519 20.42 -15.01 -7.91
CA ASP A 519 19.74 -15.31 -9.18
C ASP A 519 19.14 -14.02 -9.71
N ARG A 520 19.31 -13.75 -11.00
CA ARG A 520 18.82 -12.54 -11.66
C ARG A 520 18.11 -12.89 -12.96
N ALA A 521 16.97 -12.27 -13.21
CA ALA A 521 16.26 -12.31 -14.47
C ALA A 521 16.06 -10.89 -15.01
N ILE A 522 16.30 -10.70 -16.31
CA ILE A 522 16.03 -9.45 -17.04
C ILE A 522 15.08 -9.77 -18.20
N ALA A 523 14.09 -8.93 -18.43
CA ALA A 523 13.16 -9.04 -19.57
C ALA A 523 12.51 -7.69 -19.90
N GLN A 524 11.83 -7.59 -21.04
CA GLN A 524 10.94 -6.44 -21.32
C GLN A 524 9.60 -6.56 -20.57
N ARG A 525 9.11 -7.78 -20.36
CA ARG A 525 7.87 -8.07 -19.64
C ARG A 525 8.00 -9.33 -18.80
N ALA A 526 7.41 -9.32 -17.61
CA ALA A 526 7.17 -10.50 -16.80
C ALA A 526 5.69 -10.57 -16.43
N SER A 527 5.05 -11.73 -16.57
CA SER A 527 3.68 -11.95 -16.07
C SER A 527 3.63 -13.18 -15.19
N TYR A 528 2.90 -13.08 -14.08
CA TYR A 528 2.65 -14.14 -13.13
C TYR A 528 1.17 -14.48 -13.09
N ASP A 529 0.86 -15.76 -13.16
CA ASP A 529 -0.47 -16.33 -12.96
C ASP A 529 -0.44 -17.18 -11.68
N ALA A 530 -1.19 -16.74 -10.66
CA ALA A 530 -1.18 -17.38 -9.36
C ALA A 530 -1.90 -18.73 -9.32
N ARG A 531 -2.83 -18.98 -10.25
CA ARG A 531 -3.60 -20.24 -10.31
C ARG A 531 -2.76 -21.37 -10.86
N THR A 532 -1.92 -21.06 -11.84
CA THR A 532 -0.99 -22.02 -12.46
C THR A 532 0.40 -22.02 -11.83
N GLY A 533 0.71 -20.99 -11.02
CA GLY A 533 2.04 -20.78 -10.45
C GLY A 533 3.10 -20.46 -11.50
N ARG A 534 2.72 -19.98 -12.69
CA ARG A 534 3.63 -19.74 -13.82
C ARG A 534 4.08 -18.29 -13.91
N VAL A 535 5.37 -18.09 -14.15
CA VAL A 535 5.99 -16.82 -14.52
C VAL A 535 6.41 -16.90 -15.98
N LEU A 536 5.97 -15.96 -16.80
CA LEU A 536 6.35 -15.83 -18.20
C LEU A 536 7.16 -14.55 -18.38
N LEU A 537 8.39 -14.70 -18.87
CA LEU A 537 9.30 -13.62 -19.22
C LEU A 537 9.38 -13.53 -20.75
N THR A 538 9.32 -12.31 -21.29
CA THR A 538 9.41 -12.08 -22.75
C THR A 538 10.19 -10.83 -23.10
N GLY A 539 10.81 -10.84 -24.28
CA GLY A 539 11.53 -9.71 -24.85
C GLY A 539 12.96 -9.66 -24.33
N ALA A 540 13.86 -10.34 -25.03
CA ALA A 540 15.28 -10.47 -24.71
C ALA A 540 15.51 -10.90 -23.25
N VAL A 541 15.02 -12.10 -22.90
CA VAL A 541 15.16 -12.64 -21.55
C VAL A 541 16.61 -13.02 -21.30
N GLU A 542 17.18 -12.57 -20.20
CA GLU A 542 18.42 -13.08 -19.61
C GLU A 542 18.12 -13.65 -18.24
N LEU A 543 18.48 -14.91 -18.02
CA LEU A 543 18.50 -15.55 -16.70
C LEU A 543 19.95 -15.80 -16.31
N ARG A 544 20.32 -15.42 -15.09
CA ARG A 544 21.64 -15.64 -14.53
C ARG A 544 21.49 -16.26 -13.16
N ASP A 545 22.24 -17.33 -12.90
CA ASP A 545 22.46 -17.89 -11.58
C ASP A 545 23.97 -17.90 -11.26
N GLN A 546 24.39 -18.58 -10.19
CA GLN A 546 25.80 -18.62 -9.75
C GLN A 546 26.75 -19.27 -10.77
N GLN A 547 26.26 -20.15 -11.65
CA GLN A 547 27.07 -21.00 -12.51
C GLN A 547 26.63 -20.97 -13.96
N SER A 548 25.58 -20.22 -14.31
CA SER A 548 25.02 -20.23 -15.64
C SER A 548 24.35 -18.93 -16.03
N VAL A 549 24.35 -18.68 -17.33
CA VAL A 549 23.57 -17.61 -17.96
C VAL A 549 22.81 -18.19 -19.14
N LEU A 550 21.52 -17.91 -19.23
CA LEU A 550 20.65 -18.33 -20.31
C LEU A 550 19.96 -17.12 -20.94
N TRP A 551 20.02 -17.02 -22.27
CA TRP A 551 19.32 -16.02 -23.06
C TRP A 551 18.27 -16.68 -23.95
N ALA A 552 17.09 -16.06 -24.07
CA ALA A 552 16.03 -16.51 -24.96
C ALA A 552 15.05 -15.37 -25.28
N ASP A 553 14.22 -15.52 -26.32
CA ASP A 553 13.14 -14.57 -26.60
C ASP A 553 12.01 -14.66 -25.55
N ARG A 554 11.79 -15.87 -25.00
CA ARG A 554 10.77 -16.18 -24.00
C ARG A 554 11.24 -17.24 -23.02
N VAL A 555 10.91 -17.07 -21.74
CA VAL A 555 11.07 -18.10 -20.70
C VAL A 555 9.78 -18.26 -19.90
N SER A 556 9.34 -19.49 -19.68
CA SER A 556 8.23 -19.84 -18.79
C SER A 556 8.74 -20.69 -17.63
N LEU A 557 8.53 -20.25 -16.40
CA LEU A 557 8.96 -20.87 -15.15
C LEU A 557 7.74 -21.28 -14.32
N ASN A 558 7.72 -22.50 -13.79
CA ASN A 558 6.75 -22.92 -12.79
C ASN A 558 7.36 -22.74 -11.39
N GLN A 559 6.80 -21.86 -10.56
CA GLN A 559 7.32 -21.59 -9.22
C GLN A 559 7.17 -22.78 -8.27
N GLY A 560 6.17 -23.64 -8.46
CA GLY A 560 5.92 -24.79 -7.59
C GLY A 560 6.90 -25.94 -7.81
N THR A 561 7.25 -26.23 -9.06
CA THR A 561 8.20 -27.30 -9.40
C THR A 561 9.63 -26.82 -9.62
N GLY A 562 9.83 -25.54 -9.92
CA GLY A 562 11.09 -24.98 -10.38
C GLY A 562 11.43 -25.32 -11.83
N ASP A 563 10.56 -26.02 -12.55
CA ASP A 563 10.77 -26.32 -13.97
C ASP A 563 10.67 -25.05 -14.83
N ALA A 564 11.55 -24.93 -15.82
CA ALA A 564 11.52 -23.85 -16.78
C ALA A 564 11.56 -24.35 -18.22
N SER A 565 11.05 -23.53 -19.14
CA SER A 565 11.18 -23.74 -20.58
C SER A 565 11.56 -22.42 -21.24
N ALA A 566 12.54 -22.46 -22.12
CA ALA A 566 13.05 -21.32 -22.86
C ALA A 566 12.85 -21.55 -24.36
N ALA A 567 12.45 -20.52 -25.11
CA ALA A 567 12.20 -20.64 -26.54
C ALA A 567 12.62 -19.37 -27.28
N GLY A 568 13.08 -19.56 -28.51
CA GLY A 568 13.54 -18.49 -29.41
C GLY A 568 14.99 -18.12 -29.13
N LYS A 569 15.89 -18.49 -30.05
CA LYS A 569 17.33 -18.18 -30.03
C LYS A 569 17.97 -18.48 -28.66
N VAL A 570 17.75 -19.68 -28.15
CA VAL A 570 18.27 -20.07 -26.84
C VAL A 570 19.79 -20.13 -26.89
N LYS A 571 20.44 -19.40 -25.98
CA LYS A 571 21.88 -19.47 -25.75
C LYS A 571 22.09 -19.75 -24.27
N ALA A 572 22.94 -20.69 -23.92
CA ALA A 572 23.25 -20.97 -22.53
C ALA A 572 24.76 -21.14 -22.34
N ASN A 573 25.27 -20.56 -21.26
CA ASN A 573 26.63 -20.74 -20.80
C ASN A 573 26.59 -21.38 -19.42
N PHE A 574 27.34 -22.45 -19.20
CA PHE A 574 27.45 -23.14 -17.92
C PHE A 574 28.91 -23.22 -17.48
N GLN A 575 29.15 -23.03 -16.19
CA GLN A 575 30.46 -23.17 -15.58
C GLN A 575 30.43 -24.31 -14.56
N GLN A 576 31.22 -25.36 -14.80
CA GLN A 576 31.21 -26.57 -13.97
C GLN A 576 32.04 -26.40 -12.70
N ASN A 577 33.22 -25.79 -12.84
CA ASN A 577 34.07 -25.39 -11.74
C ASN A 577 34.79 -24.07 -12.09
N SER A 578 35.39 -23.43 -11.10
CA SER A 578 36.04 -22.12 -11.28
C SER A 578 37.25 -22.15 -12.23
N SER A 579 37.79 -23.34 -12.53
CA SER A 579 38.98 -23.55 -13.35
C SER A 579 38.69 -24.12 -14.75
N SER A 580 37.45 -24.54 -15.02
CA SER A 580 37.03 -25.11 -16.30
C SER A 580 36.58 -24.01 -17.25
N GLU A 581 36.90 -24.16 -18.53
CA GLU A 581 36.29 -23.38 -19.60
C GLU A 581 34.75 -23.55 -19.57
N PRO A 582 33.98 -22.51 -19.89
CA PRO A 582 32.53 -22.61 -19.90
C PRO A 582 32.02 -23.55 -21.01
N VAL A 583 30.97 -24.31 -20.69
CA VAL A 583 30.17 -25.01 -21.68
C VAL A 583 29.22 -24.03 -22.34
N HIS A 584 29.25 -23.95 -23.65
CA HIS A 584 28.35 -23.12 -24.42
C HIS A 584 27.34 -23.97 -25.16
N VAL A 585 26.08 -23.52 -25.22
CA VAL A 585 24.98 -24.21 -25.90
C VAL A 585 24.18 -23.22 -26.73
N LEU A 586 23.87 -23.61 -27.96
CA LEU A 586 22.93 -22.93 -28.86
C LEU A 586 21.79 -23.88 -29.23
N ALA A 587 20.55 -23.41 -29.13
CA ALA A 587 19.36 -24.19 -29.45
C ALA A 587 18.17 -23.30 -29.83
N ASP A 588 17.12 -23.90 -30.38
CA ASP A 588 15.86 -23.19 -30.65
C ASP A 588 14.94 -23.18 -29.42
N ARG A 589 15.04 -24.22 -28.59
CA ARG A 589 14.29 -24.39 -27.33
C ARG A 589 15.14 -25.11 -26.29
N ALA A 590 14.89 -24.82 -25.01
CA ALA A 590 15.39 -25.61 -23.90
C ALA A 590 14.29 -25.89 -22.86
N ASP A 591 14.34 -27.07 -22.23
CA ASP A 591 13.52 -27.43 -21.08
C ASP A 591 14.47 -27.74 -19.90
N LEU A 592 14.27 -27.05 -18.78
CA LEU A 592 15.03 -27.21 -17.54
C LEU A 592 14.14 -27.89 -16.50
N LYS A 593 14.57 -29.06 -16.02
CA LYS A 593 13.85 -29.89 -15.04
C LYS A 593 14.57 -29.84 -13.71
N LYS A 594 13.93 -29.24 -12.71
CA LYS A 594 14.59 -28.99 -11.42
C LYS A 594 14.70 -30.25 -10.57
N SER A 595 13.71 -31.15 -10.63
CA SER A 595 13.64 -32.35 -9.79
C SER A 595 14.77 -33.35 -10.00
N ASN A 596 15.31 -33.42 -11.22
CA ASN A 596 16.41 -34.30 -11.61
C ASN A 596 17.60 -33.55 -12.21
N ASP A 597 17.66 -32.23 -11.99
CA ASP A 597 18.70 -31.32 -12.47
C ASP A 597 19.10 -31.54 -13.94
N THR A 598 18.09 -31.74 -14.81
CA THR A 598 18.27 -32.05 -16.23
C THR A 598 17.95 -30.85 -17.10
N ALA A 599 18.84 -30.52 -18.04
CA ALA A 599 18.62 -29.54 -19.09
C ALA A 599 18.53 -30.24 -20.45
N ILE A 600 17.47 -29.99 -21.21
CA ILE A 600 17.27 -30.57 -22.54
C ILE A 600 17.21 -29.43 -23.56
N PHE A 601 18.06 -29.49 -24.58
CA PHE A 601 18.14 -28.53 -25.66
C PHE A 601 17.67 -29.17 -26.96
N TYR A 602 16.87 -28.42 -27.71
CA TYR A 602 16.24 -28.87 -28.93
C TYR A 602 16.65 -27.96 -30.09
N GLY A 603 17.19 -28.55 -31.14
CA GLY A 603 17.34 -27.92 -32.44
C GLY A 603 16.10 -28.12 -33.30
N ALA A 604 15.75 -27.12 -34.11
CA ALA A 604 14.70 -27.20 -35.12
C ALA A 604 15.27 -26.89 -36.50
N ALA A 605 15.53 -25.62 -36.81
CA ALA A 605 16.09 -25.22 -38.10
C ALA A 605 17.58 -25.61 -38.22
N HIS A 606 18.28 -25.57 -37.09
CA HIS A 606 19.66 -26.01 -36.94
C HIS A 606 19.73 -27.00 -35.77
N PRO A 607 20.65 -27.98 -35.79
CA PRO A 607 20.86 -28.85 -34.63
C PRO A 607 21.25 -28.00 -33.41
N ALA A 608 20.87 -28.47 -32.23
CA ALA A 608 21.41 -27.90 -31.01
C ALA A 608 22.92 -28.17 -31.00
N ARG A 609 23.71 -27.13 -30.69
CA ARG A 609 25.17 -27.18 -30.67
C ARG A 609 25.64 -26.96 -29.25
N LEU A 610 26.51 -27.83 -28.76
CA LEU A 610 27.22 -27.68 -27.50
C LEU A 610 28.73 -27.71 -27.78
N TRP A 611 29.49 -26.83 -27.14
CA TRP A 611 30.94 -26.87 -27.22
C TRP A 611 31.60 -26.46 -25.91
N GLU A 612 32.79 -27.00 -25.68
CA GLU A 612 33.68 -26.69 -24.58
C GLU A 612 35.12 -26.76 -25.12
N GLY A 613 35.84 -25.64 -25.06
CA GLY A 613 37.12 -25.49 -25.74
C GLY A 613 37.05 -25.79 -27.23
N ALA A 614 37.88 -26.74 -27.68
CA ALA A 614 37.93 -27.18 -29.07
C ALA A 614 37.02 -28.38 -29.39
N SER A 615 36.35 -28.95 -28.38
CA SER A 615 35.42 -30.08 -28.54
C SER A 615 34.00 -29.56 -28.80
N GLN A 616 33.28 -30.17 -29.74
CA GLN A 616 31.94 -29.74 -30.16
C GLN A 616 31.02 -30.94 -30.42
N ILE A 617 29.73 -30.79 -30.08
CA ILE A 617 28.68 -31.76 -30.37
C ILE A 617 27.50 -31.02 -31.00
N GLU A 618 26.95 -31.58 -32.08
CA GLU A 618 25.72 -31.15 -32.71
C GLU A 618 24.73 -32.30 -32.78
N ALA A 619 23.49 -32.07 -32.34
CA ALA A 619 22.40 -33.03 -32.46
C ALA A 619 21.03 -32.35 -32.43
N PRO A 620 19.96 -32.95 -32.98
CA PRO A 620 18.61 -32.45 -32.82
C PRO A 620 18.17 -32.33 -31.35
N VAL A 621 18.63 -33.23 -30.48
CA VAL A 621 18.36 -33.17 -29.04
C VAL A 621 19.65 -33.41 -28.25
N LEU A 622 19.98 -32.49 -27.36
CA LEU A 622 21.05 -32.61 -26.37
C LEU A 622 20.43 -32.61 -24.98
N GLN A 623 20.64 -33.67 -24.20
CA GLN A 623 20.16 -33.80 -22.84
C GLN A 623 21.35 -33.87 -21.88
N PHE A 624 21.44 -32.88 -20.99
CA PHE A 624 22.48 -32.78 -19.98
C PHE A 624 21.90 -33.04 -18.59
N ASP A 625 22.31 -34.13 -17.96
CA ASP A 625 22.05 -34.43 -16.55
C ASP A 625 23.20 -33.84 -15.74
N ARG A 626 22.95 -32.69 -15.10
CA ARG A 626 23.98 -31.92 -14.38
C ARG A 626 24.43 -32.64 -13.12
N ALA A 627 23.50 -33.28 -12.41
CA ALA A 627 23.78 -34.02 -11.18
C ALA A 627 24.71 -35.22 -11.44
N ARG A 628 24.52 -35.93 -12.55
CA ARG A 628 25.36 -37.08 -12.94
C ARG A 628 26.50 -36.73 -13.89
N GLN A 629 26.60 -35.48 -14.32
CA GLN A 629 27.55 -35.02 -15.34
C GLN A 629 27.54 -35.91 -16.60
N ARG A 630 26.33 -36.20 -17.10
CA ARG A 630 26.10 -37.09 -18.25
C ARG A 630 25.48 -36.30 -19.39
N LEU A 631 25.99 -36.44 -20.61
CA LEU A 631 25.41 -35.84 -21.81
C LEU A 631 24.93 -36.92 -22.77
N ILE A 632 23.67 -36.82 -23.17
CA ILE A 632 23.07 -37.69 -24.18
C ILE A 632 22.72 -36.83 -25.40
N ALA A 633 23.25 -37.19 -26.57
CA ALA A 633 22.93 -36.58 -27.84
C ALA A 633 22.21 -37.59 -28.73
N ARG A 634 21.10 -37.21 -29.36
CA ARG A 634 20.30 -38.14 -30.17
C ARG A 634 19.56 -37.45 -31.31
N GLY A 635 19.27 -38.22 -32.36
CA GLY A 635 18.35 -37.82 -33.42
C GLY A 635 16.89 -37.69 -32.96
N THR A 636 16.04 -37.13 -33.83
CA THR A 636 14.59 -37.18 -33.64
C THR A 636 14.09 -38.60 -33.92
N ARG A 637 12.98 -39.02 -33.29
CA ARG A 637 12.43 -40.39 -33.43
C ARG A 637 12.08 -40.79 -34.87
N SER A 638 12.05 -39.84 -35.82
CA SER A 638 11.75 -40.07 -37.23
C SER A 638 12.99 -40.02 -38.13
N ALA A 639 14.18 -39.68 -37.62
CA ALA A 639 15.39 -39.58 -38.43
C ALA A 639 16.02 -40.96 -38.65
N THR A 640 16.01 -41.44 -39.90
CA THR A 640 16.75 -42.62 -40.34
C THR A 640 18.11 -42.20 -40.89
N GLY A 641 19.12 -42.12 -40.03
CA GLY A 641 20.48 -41.73 -40.43
C GLY A 641 21.27 -41.10 -39.29
N ALA A 642 22.56 -40.86 -39.53
CA ALA A 642 23.44 -40.27 -38.54
C ALA A 642 22.99 -38.84 -38.20
N ALA A 643 22.60 -38.61 -36.95
CA ALA A 643 21.96 -37.38 -36.48
C ALA A 643 22.82 -36.63 -35.45
N VAL A 644 23.87 -37.27 -34.94
CA VAL A 644 24.83 -36.69 -33.99
C VAL A 644 26.16 -36.50 -34.71
N GLN A 645 26.72 -35.29 -34.63
CA GLN A 645 28.05 -34.96 -35.10
C GLN A 645 28.89 -34.51 -33.92
N THR A 646 30.02 -35.17 -33.70
CA THR A 646 30.91 -34.90 -32.57
C THR A 646 32.32 -34.65 -33.08
N VAL A 647 32.91 -33.54 -32.69
CA VAL A 647 34.30 -33.16 -32.97
C VAL A 647 35.07 -33.19 -31.66
N LEU A 648 36.11 -34.00 -31.59
CA LEU A 648 36.95 -34.16 -30.41
C LEU A 648 38.41 -33.88 -30.75
N VAL A 649 39.14 -33.40 -29.75
CA VAL A 649 40.60 -33.19 -29.86
C VAL A 649 41.34 -34.26 -29.07
N SER A 650 42.39 -34.80 -29.68
CA SER A 650 43.26 -35.81 -29.07
C SER A 650 44.30 -35.17 -28.14
N THR A 651 44.72 -35.86 -27.07
CA THR A 651 45.71 -35.33 -26.11
C THR A 651 47.09 -35.06 -26.71
N GLY A 652 47.48 -35.73 -27.80
CA GLY A 652 48.83 -35.65 -28.37
C GLY A 652 49.94 -36.04 -27.39
N ASP A 653 51.18 -36.20 -27.87
CA ASP A 653 52.36 -36.37 -27.02
C ASP A 653 53.43 -35.35 -27.45
N ARG A 654 53.55 -34.27 -26.68
CA ARG A 654 54.54 -33.20 -26.91
C ARG A 654 55.98 -33.72 -26.80
N THR A 655 56.22 -34.80 -26.06
CA THR A 655 57.57 -35.39 -25.92
C THR A 655 58.00 -36.18 -27.16
N ARG A 656 57.06 -36.55 -28.03
CA ARG A 656 57.30 -37.22 -29.31
C ARG A 656 57.00 -36.33 -30.52
N HIS A 657 56.95 -35.01 -30.35
CA HIS A 657 56.62 -34.03 -31.41
C HIS A 657 55.30 -34.33 -32.14
N ARG A 658 54.25 -34.80 -31.43
CA ARG A 658 52.94 -35.05 -32.04
C ARG A 658 51.95 -33.93 -31.71
N GLU A 659 51.44 -33.28 -32.75
CA GLU A 659 50.39 -32.25 -32.63
C GLU A 659 49.02 -32.89 -32.30
N PRO A 660 48.14 -32.18 -31.58
CA PRO A 660 46.76 -32.62 -31.34
C PRO A 660 46.01 -32.86 -32.65
N ALA A 661 45.42 -34.05 -32.81
CA ALA A 661 44.60 -34.39 -33.98
C ALA A 661 43.10 -34.17 -33.70
N VAL A 662 42.36 -33.78 -34.75
CA VAL A 662 40.90 -33.63 -34.72
C VAL A 662 40.24 -34.92 -35.19
N ILE A 663 39.36 -35.47 -34.36
CA ILE A 663 38.59 -36.68 -34.64
C ILE A 663 37.12 -36.27 -34.80
N ARG A 664 36.52 -36.58 -35.95
CA ARG A 664 35.09 -36.33 -36.19
C ARG A 664 34.33 -37.64 -36.17
N ILE A 665 33.32 -37.77 -35.31
CA ILE A 665 32.51 -38.96 -35.14
C ILE A 665 31.06 -38.60 -35.48
N THR A 666 30.44 -39.34 -36.39
CA THR A 666 29.02 -39.22 -36.73
C THR A 666 28.29 -40.48 -36.30
N SER A 667 27.18 -40.36 -35.56
CA SER A 667 26.37 -41.49 -35.07
C SER A 667 24.88 -41.15 -35.00
N GLN A 668 24.01 -42.10 -34.61
CA GLN A 668 22.61 -41.79 -34.29
C GLN A 668 22.41 -41.30 -32.85
N GLU A 669 23.19 -41.86 -31.93
CA GLU A 669 23.18 -41.53 -30.52
C GLU A 669 24.61 -41.47 -29.98
N MET A 670 24.81 -40.61 -28.98
CA MET A 670 26.02 -40.52 -28.17
C MET A 670 25.61 -40.41 -26.70
N ASP A 671 26.25 -41.20 -25.85
CA ASP A 671 26.12 -41.15 -24.40
C ASP A 671 27.50 -40.93 -23.75
N TYR A 672 27.73 -39.73 -23.23
CA TYR A 672 28.93 -39.39 -22.49
C TYR A 672 28.69 -39.48 -20.99
N SER A 673 29.61 -40.14 -20.28
CA SER A 673 29.66 -40.20 -18.82
C SER A 673 30.98 -39.64 -18.30
N ASN A 674 30.90 -38.57 -17.49
CA ASN A 674 32.10 -38.03 -16.83
C ASN A 674 32.70 -39.03 -15.84
N GLU A 675 31.87 -39.77 -15.10
CA GLU A 675 32.33 -40.80 -14.15
C GLU A 675 33.19 -41.87 -14.84
N LYS A 676 32.71 -42.38 -15.99
CA LYS A 676 33.42 -43.41 -16.76
C LYS A 676 34.53 -42.85 -17.65
N HIS A 677 34.55 -41.54 -17.86
CA HIS A 677 35.41 -40.88 -18.84
C HIS A 677 35.27 -41.51 -20.24
N THR A 678 34.02 -41.83 -20.64
CA THR A 678 33.72 -42.45 -21.93
C THR A 678 32.60 -41.72 -22.66
N ALA A 679 32.66 -41.72 -23.99
CA ALA A 679 31.53 -41.44 -24.88
C ALA A 679 31.23 -42.68 -25.72
N ASP A 680 30.04 -43.25 -25.53
CA ASP A 680 29.52 -44.40 -26.27
C ASP A 680 28.69 -43.90 -27.46
N PHE A 681 29.06 -44.31 -28.67
CA PHE A 681 28.39 -43.94 -29.93
C PHE A 681 27.72 -45.17 -30.55
N THR A 682 26.42 -45.07 -30.84
CA THR A 682 25.60 -46.20 -31.33
C THR A 682 24.73 -45.81 -32.55
N GLY A 683 24.10 -46.83 -33.16
CA GLY A 683 23.24 -46.67 -34.34
C GLY A 683 23.99 -46.52 -35.67
N GLY A 684 25.21 -47.08 -35.75
CA GLY A 684 26.12 -46.92 -36.89
C GLY A 684 27.00 -45.70 -36.71
N VAL A 685 28.31 -45.88 -36.87
CA VAL A 685 29.31 -44.85 -36.62
C VAL A 685 30.18 -44.64 -37.84
N LYS A 686 30.42 -43.37 -38.18
CA LYS A 686 31.45 -42.94 -39.13
C LYS A 686 32.49 -42.10 -38.38
N VAL A 687 33.75 -42.47 -38.45
CA VAL A 687 34.87 -41.70 -37.90
C VAL A 687 35.70 -41.14 -39.05
N ASP A 688 35.85 -39.83 -39.11
CA ASP A 688 36.70 -39.13 -40.07
C ASP A 688 37.91 -38.54 -39.31
N SER A 689 39.12 -38.92 -39.71
CA SER A 689 40.39 -38.37 -39.22
C SER A 689 41.23 -37.84 -40.39
N THR A 690 42.39 -37.27 -40.09
CA THR A 690 43.39 -36.86 -41.10
C THR A 690 43.84 -37.98 -42.02
N ASP A 691 43.82 -39.22 -41.52
CA ASP A 691 44.41 -40.38 -42.20
C ASP A 691 43.37 -41.24 -42.92
N GLY A 692 42.08 -40.98 -42.76
CA GLY A 692 41.05 -41.70 -43.50
C GLY A 692 39.65 -41.65 -42.87
N THR A 693 38.74 -42.39 -43.50
CA THR A 693 37.35 -42.54 -43.04
C THR A 693 37.09 -43.98 -42.62
N MET A 694 36.33 -44.17 -41.54
CA MET A 694 36.05 -45.47 -40.96
C MET A 694 34.58 -45.62 -40.65
N HIS A 695 34.02 -46.78 -40.97
CA HIS A 695 32.67 -47.17 -40.63
C HIS A 695 32.67 -48.36 -39.68
N GLY A 696 31.73 -48.38 -38.74
CA GLY A 696 31.46 -49.51 -37.84
C GLY A 696 30.06 -49.43 -37.22
N LYS A 697 29.67 -50.41 -36.41
CA LYS A 697 28.36 -50.43 -35.75
C LYS A 697 28.28 -49.54 -34.52
N GLN A 698 29.35 -49.50 -33.72
CA GLN A 698 29.45 -48.73 -32.49
C GLN A 698 30.89 -48.24 -32.26
N ALA A 699 31.07 -47.17 -31.50
CA ALA A 699 32.38 -46.69 -31.08
C ALA A 699 32.36 -46.24 -29.61
N ILE A 700 33.48 -46.38 -28.92
CA ILE A 700 33.69 -45.88 -27.56
C ILE A 700 34.94 -45.01 -27.55
N ALA A 701 34.79 -43.73 -27.25
CA ALA A 701 35.92 -42.84 -27.01
C ALA A 701 36.23 -42.79 -25.50
N TYR A 702 37.48 -43.02 -25.14
CA TYR A 702 38.01 -42.93 -23.78
C TYR A 702 38.77 -41.60 -23.63
N PHE A 703 38.46 -40.87 -22.58
CA PHE A 703 39.04 -39.56 -22.28
C PHE A 703 40.07 -39.69 -21.15
N SER A 704 41.12 -38.87 -21.23
CA SER A 704 42.14 -38.85 -20.18
C SER A 704 41.57 -38.37 -18.83
N SER A 705 42.02 -38.98 -17.73
CA SER A 705 41.56 -38.67 -16.36
C SER A 705 42.31 -37.50 -15.69
N SER A 706 43.28 -36.88 -16.36
CA SER A 706 44.04 -35.74 -15.83
C SER A 706 44.53 -34.80 -16.94
N LEU A 707 44.36 -33.49 -16.74
CA LEU A 707 45.16 -32.47 -17.43
C LEU A 707 46.51 -32.39 -16.70
N GLN A 708 47.55 -33.04 -17.24
CA GLN A 708 48.91 -32.94 -16.69
C GLN A 708 49.59 -31.65 -17.16
N ASP A 709 49.52 -30.58 -16.37
CA ASP A 709 50.51 -29.50 -16.46
C ASP A 709 51.78 -29.94 -15.73
N LYS A 710 52.71 -30.57 -16.47
CA LYS A 710 54.03 -31.00 -15.95
C LYS A 710 55.01 -29.85 -15.68
N GLN A 711 54.54 -28.63 -15.42
CA GLN A 711 55.43 -27.50 -15.10
C GLN A 711 55.20 -26.82 -13.76
N ASN A 712 54.15 -27.14 -13.01
CA ASN A 712 54.03 -26.67 -11.63
C ASN A 712 53.28 -27.68 -10.76
N ASN A 713 53.92 -28.14 -9.69
CA ASN A 713 53.34 -28.98 -8.62
C ASN A 713 52.14 -28.28 -7.95
N LYS A 714 51.00 -28.22 -8.63
CA LYS A 714 49.70 -27.90 -8.04
C LYS A 714 48.75 -29.04 -8.35
N SER A 715 48.00 -29.43 -7.33
CA SER A 715 46.96 -30.47 -7.29
C SER A 715 46.30 -30.75 -8.64
N ALA A 716 46.28 -32.01 -9.05
CA ALA A 716 45.56 -32.50 -10.23
C ALA A 716 44.11 -31.97 -10.23
N GLN A 717 43.81 -31.04 -11.13
CA GLN A 717 42.47 -30.51 -11.30
C GLN A 717 41.61 -31.53 -12.07
N LYS A 718 40.37 -31.72 -11.62
CA LYS A 718 39.39 -32.54 -12.35
C LYS A 718 39.03 -31.79 -13.64
N PRO A 719 39.27 -32.39 -14.83
CA PRO A 719 38.89 -31.77 -16.10
C PRO A 719 37.37 -31.55 -16.17
N GLY A 720 36.96 -30.49 -16.87
CA GLY A 720 35.58 -30.29 -17.30
C GLY A 720 35.16 -31.30 -18.36
N PHE A 721 33.90 -31.21 -18.77
CA PHE A 721 33.29 -32.09 -19.76
C PHE A 721 34.02 -31.97 -21.13
N LEU A 722 34.46 -33.07 -21.73
CA LEU A 722 35.21 -33.07 -23.01
C LEU A 722 36.47 -32.16 -23.07
N GLN A 723 36.97 -31.63 -21.94
CA GLN A 723 38.21 -30.86 -21.87
C GLN A 723 39.44 -31.75 -21.89
N SER A 724 39.31 -32.95 -21.35
CA SER A 724 40.33 -33.96 -21.50
C SER A 724 40.39 -34.41 -22.95
N GLY A 725 41.59 -34.46 -23.51
CA GLY A 725 41.76 -35.00 -24.86
C GLY A 725 41.41 -36.50 -24.89
N VAL A 726 41.03 -36.96 -26.06
CA VAL A 726 40.77 -38.38 -26.32
C VAL A 726 42.07 -39.16 -26.23
N GLU A 727 42.11 -40.17 -25.37
CA GLU A 727 43.24 -41.09 -25.16
C GLU A 727 43.15 -42.31 -26.08
N ARG A 728 41.94 -42.85 -26.26
CA ARG A 728 41.72 -44.08 -27.03
C ARG A 728 40.33 -44.09 -27.65
N VAL A 729 40.19 -44.58 -28.87
CA VAL A 729 38.88 -44.84 -29.52
C VAL A 729 38.81 -46.31 -29.91
N VAL A 730 37.73 -46.99 -29.51
CA VAL A 730 37.46 -48.39 -29.84
C VAL A 730 36.22 -48.46 -30.73
N VAL A 731 36.37 -48.86 -31.97
CA VAL A 731 35.27 -49.06 -32.93
C VAL A 731 35.00 -50.57 -33.06
N ASN A 732 33.74 -50.98 -33.06
CA ASN A 732 33.34 -52.39 -33.13
C ASN A 732 32.24 -52.63 -34.17
N GLY A 733 32.28 -53.83 -34.77
CA GLY A 733 31.29 -54.40 -35.68
C GLY A 733 31.45 -53.93 -37.13
N ASP A 734 31.60 -54.88 -38.04
CA ASP A 734 31.67 -54.70 -39.51
C ASP A 734 32.51 -53.49 -39.94
N ILE A 735 33.76 -53.46 -39.49
CA ILE A 735 34.64 -52.31 -39.69
C ILE A 735 35.07 -52.23 -41.14
N VAL A 736 34.94 -51.03 -41.72
CA VAL A 736 35.46 -50.69 -43.05
C VAL A 736 36.24 -49.38 -42.95
N ILE A 737 37.54 -49.43 -43.18
CA ILE A 737 38.44 -48.27 -43.22
C ILE A 737 38.76 -47.98 -44.69
N ARG A 738 38.67 -46.72 -45.10
CA ARG A 738 39.10 -46.23 -46.42
C ARG A 738 40.12 -45.12 -46.25
N GLN A 739 41.29 -45.31 -46.84
CA GLN A 739 42.40 -44.37 -46.84
C GLN A 739 43.01 -44.32 -48.24
N HIS A 740 42.78 -43.25 -48.99
CA HIS A 740 43.20 -43.14 -50.41
C HIS A 740 42.77 -44.39 -51.21
N GLU A 741 43.71 -45.09 -51.87
CA GLU A 741 43.50 -46.33 -52.64
C GLU A 741 43.52 -47.61 -51.79
N ARG A 742 43.44 -47.51 -50.45
CA ARG A 742 43.48 -48.64 -49.52
C ARG A 742 42.17 -48.82 -48.80
N GLN A 743 41.75 -50.09 -48.67
CA GLN A 743 40.58 -50.49 -47.91
C GLN A 743 40.94 -51.56 -46.88
N ALA A 744 40.59 -51.35 -45.61
CA ALA A 744 40.75 -52.37 -44.57
C ALA A 744 39.39 -52.82 -44.02
N THR A 745 39.26 -54.11 -43.71
CA THR A 745 38.06 -54.70 -43.11
C THR A 745 38.40 -55.51 -41.87
N GLY A 746 37.53 -55.50 -40.86
CA GLY A 746 37.71 -56.25 -39.61
C GLY A 746 36.50 -56.16 -38.70
N ASN A 747 36.65 -56.57 -37.44
CA ASN A 747 35.57 -56.59 -36.44
C ASN A 747 35.77 -55.60 -35.28
N GLN A 748 37.02 -55.34 -34.87
CA GLN A 748 37.32 -54.35 -33.83
C GLN A 748 38.56 -53.56 -34.22
N LEU A 749 38.53 -52.25 -33.98
CA LEU A 749 39.67 -51.36 -34.18
C LEU A 749 39.90 -50.55 -32.91
N VAL A 750 41.13 -50.53 -32.43
CA VAL A 750 41.57 -49.70 -31.30
C VAL A 750 42.56 -48.65 -31.80
N TYR A 751 42.21 -47.38 -31.67
CA TYR A 751 43.11 -46.24 -31.88
C TYR A 751 43.61 -45.73 -30.53
N THR A 752 44.92 -45.58 -30.37
CA THR A 752 45.55 -44.99 -29.18
C THR A 752 46.22 -43.66 -29.53
N ALA A 753 45.79 -42.59 -28.88
CA ALA A 753 46.21 -41.22 -29.14
C ALA A 753 47.66 -40.92 -28.74
N ASN A 754 48.17 -41.55 -27.68
CA ASN A 754 49.51 -41.26 -27.17
C ASN A 754 50.61 -41.65 -28.18
N ASP A 755 50.44 -42.79 -28.85
CA ASP A 755 51.44 -43.35 -29.77
C ASP A 755 50.98 -43.41 -31.24
N GLY A 756 49.72 -43.07 -31.55
CA GLY A 756 49.20 -43.07 -32.91
C GLY A 756 49.09 -44.46 -33.51
N THR A 757 48.82 -45.44 -32.64
CA THR A 757 48.70 -46.84 -33.04
C THR A 757 47.24 -47.19 -33.29
N PHE A 758 46.96 -47.77 -34.47
CA PHE A 758 45.72 -48.46 -34.76
C PHE A 758 45.93 -49.98 -34.68
N VAL A 759 45.03 -50.70 -34.03
CA VAL A 759 45.06 -52.17 -33.92
C VAL A 759 43.75 -52.72 -34.45
N LEU A 760 43.78 -53.33 -35.63
CA LEU A 760 42.63 -53.95 -36.30
C LEU A 760 42.63 -55.46 -36.06
N THR A 761 41.55 -55.96 -35.47
CA THR A 761 41.30 -57.38 -35.22
C THR A 761 40.01 -57.83 -35.89
N GLY A 762 39.89 -59.13 -36.13
CA GLY A 762 38.75 -59.76 -36.79
C GLY A 762 38.27 -60.96 -35.97
N THR A 763 37.24 -61.64 -36.47
CA THR A 763 36.79 -62.90 -35.85
C THR A 763 37.53 -64.08 -36.49
N ALA A 764 37.47 -65.27 -35.87
CA ALA A 764 38.05 -66.47 -36.46
C ALA A 764 37.51 -66.78 -37.87
N GLN A 765 36.24 -66.42 -38.15
CA GLN A 765 35.64 -66.59 -39.47
C GLN A 765 35.91 -65.44 -40.45
N HIS A 766 36.22 -64.25 -39.95
CA HIS A 766 36.51 -63.06 -40.75
C HIS A 766 37.74 -62.34 -40.18
N PRO A 767 38.96 -62.82 -40.50
CA PRO A 767 40.19 -62.18 -40.04
C PRO A 767 40.31 -60.76 -40.64
N PRO A 768 41.05 -59.86 -39.96
CA PRO A 768 41.28 -58.52 -40.46
C PRO A 768 42.07 -58.55 -41.77
N LYS A 769 41.64 -57.74 -42.75
CA LYS A 769 42.23 -57.67 -44.10
C LYS A 769 42.50 -56.24 -44.48
N VAL A 770 43.60 -55.99 -45.20
CA VAL A 770 43.92 -54.71 -45.86
C VAL A 770 44.14 -55.00 -47.33
N MET A 771 43.45 -54.28 -48.19
CA MET A 771 43.56 -54.34 -49.64
C MET A 771 44.26 -53.07 -50.11
N ASP A 772 45.41 -53.25 -50.76
CA ASP A 772 46.18 -52.17 -51.40
C ASP A 772 46.24 -52.47 -52.91
N ALA A 773 45.85 -51.50 -53.74
CA ALA A 773 45.81 -51.63 -55.20
C ALA A 773 47.17 -51.99 -55.83
N MET A 774 48.29 -51.67 -55.18
CA MET A 774 49.65 -51.95 -55.67
C MET A 774 50.30 -53.20 -55.06
N ARG A 775 49.90 -53.62 -53.85
CA ARG A 775 50.59 -54.68 -53.08
C ARG A 775 49.74 -55.90 -52.72
N GLY A 776 48.47 -55.95 -53.14
CA GLY A 776 47.57 -57.07 -52.90
C GLY A 776 46.93 -57.06 -51.50
N THR A 777 46.36 -58.19 -51.10
CA THR A 777 45.63 -58.32 -49.81
C THR A 777 46.54 -58.82 -48.70
N ILE A 778 46.65 -58.06 -47.61
CA ILE A 778 47.36 -58.40 -46.38
C ILE A 778 46.34 -58.86 -45.33
N THR A 779 46.58 -60.01 -44.68
CA THR A 779 45.71 -60.57 -43.63
C THR A 779 46.54 -61.15 -42.49
N GLY A 780 45.99 -61.18 -41.27
CA GLY A 780 46.62 -61.78 -40.08
C GLY A 780 45.60 -61.97 -38.95
N ARG A 781 46.02 -62.28 -37.71
CA ARG A 781 45.10 -62.25 -36.55
C ARG A 781 44.91 -60.83 -35.99
N GLU A 782 45.97 -60.05 -36.02
CA GLU A 782 45.99 -58.64 -35.61
C GLU A 782 46.85 -57.87 -36.62
N LEU A 783 46.31 -56.74 -37.11
CA LEU A 783 47.04 -55.80 -37.96
C LEU A 783 47.24 -54.51 -37.17
N ARG A 784 48.49 -54.17 -36.85
CA ARG A 784 48.86 -52.94 -36.14
C ARG A 784 49.45 -51.94 -37.13
N PHE A 785 48.88 -50.74 -37.18
CA PHE A 785 49.33 -49.62 -38.00
C PHE A 785 49.88 -48.53 -37.10
N ARG A 786 51.05 -47.99 -37.41
CA ARG A 786 51.61 -46.83 -36.72
C ARG A 786 51.66 -45.63 -37.67
N GLU A 787 51.09 -44.51 -37.26
CA GLU A 787 51.10 -43.29 -38.07
C GLU A 787 52.51 -42.70 -38.27
N GLN A 788 53.40 -42.88 -37.28
CA GLN A 788 54.72 -42.23 -37.24
C GLN A 788 55.65 -42.67 -38.38
N ASP A 789 55.67 -43.96 -38.70
CA ASP A 789 56.57 -44.56 -39.69
C ASP A 789 55.83 -45.32 -40.80
N ALA A 790 54.49 -45.15 -40.86
CA ALA A 790 53.59 -45.87 -41.77
C ALA A 790 53.85 -47.39 -41.79
N SER A 791 54.30 -47.97 -40.67
CA SER A 791 54.58 -49.39 -40.57
C SER A 791 53.29 -50.19 -40.32
N VAL A 792 53.22 -51.36 -40.95
CA VAL A 792 52.20 -52.37 -40.67
C VAL A 792 52.90 -53.57 -40.02
N VAL A 793 52.51 -53.88 -38.79
CA VAL A 793 52.98 -55.05 -38.04
C VAL A 793 51.87 -56.08 -38.00
N ILE A 794 52.14 -57.26 -38.57
CA ILE A 794 51.22 -58.40 -38.58
C ILE A 794 51.60 -59.32 -37.42
N SER A 795 50.63 -59.64 -36.54
CA SER A 795 50.80 -60.64 -35.50
C SER A 795 49.91 -61.85 -35.76
N ASN A 796 50.51 -63.04 -35.77
CA ASN A 796 49.83 -64.32 -36.01
C ASN A 796 49.86 -65.27 -34.79
N GLY A 797 50.26 -64.81 -33.60
CA GLY A 797 50.40 -65.66 -32.40
C GLY A 797 49.60 -65.18 -31.18
N ASP A 798 49.25 -66.10 -30.28
CA ASP A 798 48.50 -65.83 -29.04
C ASP A 798 49.32 -65.03 -28.01
N ALA A 799 48.64 -64.20 -27.22
CA ALA A 799 49.28 -63.41 -26.16
C ALA A 799 49.86 -64.27 -25.02
N ASN A 800 49.37 -65.50 -24.86
CA ASN A 800 49.66 -66.39 -23.72
C ASN A 800 50.31 -67.74 -24.06
N GLU A 801 50.70 -68.01 -25.31
CA GLU A 801 51.46 -69.23 -25.64
C GLU A 801 52.89 -68.93 -26.07
N THR A 802 53.83 -69.67 -25.47
CA THR A 802 55.27 -69.69 -25.74
C THR A 802 55.62 -70.43 -27.03
N GLY A 803 55.09 -69.97 -28.18
CA GLY A 803 55.45 -70.43 -29.52
C GLY A 803 56.15 -69.34 -30.35
N PRO A 804 56.89 -69.70 -31.43
CA PRO A 804 57.67 -68.74 -32.22
C PRO A 804 56.75 -67.70 -32.88
N ARG A 805 56.87 -66.45 -32.42
CA ARG A 805 56.13 -65.30 -32.97
C ARG A 805 56.76 -64.87 -34.28
N VAL A 806 56.10 -65.12 -35.41
CA VAL A 806 56.47 -64.51 -36.70
C VAL A 806 55.96 -63.08 -36.71
N ARG A 807 56.86 -62.11 -36.49
CA ARG A 807 56.61 -60.68 -36.66
C ARG A 807 57.08 -60.27 -38.05
N THR A 808 56.14 -60.00 -38.94
CA THR A 808 56.45 -59.38 -40.24
C THR A 808 56.19 -57.88 -40.12
N GLU A 809 57.25 -57.09 -40.19
CA GLU A 809 57.19 -55.62 -40.21
C GLU A 809 57.39 -55.14 -41.63
N THR A 810 56.35 -54.53 -42.21
CA THR A 810 56.44 -53.89 -43.52
C THR A 810 56.47 -52.39 -43.33
N ARG A 811 57.61 -51.75 -43.61
CA ARG A 811 57.72 -50.28 -43.62
C ARG A 811 57.22 -49.74 -44.95
N VAL A 812 56.40 -48.70 -44.89
CA VAL A 812 55.90 -48.00 -46.07
C VAL A 812 56.60 -46.65 -46.14
N LYS A 813 57.34 -46.41 -47.21
CA LYS A 813 58.00 -45.13 -47.46
C LYS A 813 56.92 -44.09 -47.76
N LYS A 814 56.82 -43.00 -46.97
CA LYS A 814 56.06 -41.81 -47.36
C LYS A 814 56.79 -41.18 -48.55
N GLU A 815 56.13 -41.09 -49.70
CA GLU A 815 56.57 -40.18 -50.76
C GLU A 815 56.12 -38.75 -50.42
N PRO A 816 56.91 -37.72 -50.79
CA PRO A 816 56.71 -36.33 -50.38
C PRO A 816 55.43 -35.70 -50.92
#